data_AF-A0A8H5SD47-F1
#
_entry.id   AF-A0A8H5SD47-F1
#
_cell.length_a   1.000
_cell.length_b   1.000
_cell.length_c   1.000
_cell.angle_alpha   90.00
_cell.angle_beta   90.00
_cell.angle_gamma   90.00
#
_symmetry.space_group_name_H-M   'P 1'
#
loop_
_entity.id
_entity.type
_entity.pdbx_description
1 polymer ?
#
loop_
_entity_poly.entity_id
_entity_poly.type
_entity_poly.pdbx_seq_one_letter_code
_entity_poly.pdbx_strand_id
1 'polypeptide(L)'
;MCLYDTGSYKSYHDWSSKALKCLLRQVLEAKSHAICIFVDGLDEVANDDGLDRLTREIEEILQFPGIKICVSSRPEASVLRWLERLNTPSILLEDLTRPEMRTVVHKGLDPLLSSQKLSVDTHQYLCDEMVRKSQGVFLWLFLVLRSLINGIENGDTEKILMKRLTELPSKIHDLYADIWERLNERSPVHRRDAVWFVRYVLTGDLQSIYFQRQEHPVTQRFYISQPVFGQIAFAEMPDRHESLLKHRDRIDSEELRKACDIARNQIEIKCGGLLQIRMQEKGIPPHDTNDLLMQQVVFIHRTAHDFFTETEVGRSILRTDSLVSGPEIATCLTKGLLCLDRIISDQRGVSAEMVFVVAQVGRLSTICHNASVLAQVNEMLPVLKSFFAENIISADVRQYPKRHFLTYLVLYISFHEFIMSEIKKASPARLATQILQELCCEMGIFVSPNRLVPVALIGPLISIGADAYACIMDPREGRNTHEKQLVIRGTSFANFLKLSMTPYFVDSYKDGDYAKTMSEVAATMAVTCPDLNDATLIVFRMLDTSRIMSEADKIKVYSEKLHSSIFIEATLGFLVACFFSQLKQCIEESAVFRGFSGNFESPRPEIRFVLTPDELPRNWICNRFSSQKSCEKLVDFLFPQDGPPPQTNERIWKNSIETRKRLDHIAALLGDLDVVPCDFESEMMTMAAQKLGVRNFQEAGIIPSFQGVKEFQEAKGLSDSNILHELVALATLDIKSVSGGRWLR
;
A
#
# COMPACT_ATOMS: atom_id res chain seq x y z
N MET A 1 17.08 -45.54 0.13
CA MET A 1 16.06 -45.26 -0.90
C MET A 1 14.91 -44.50 -0.22
N CYS A 2 14.90 -43.16 -0.21
CA CYS A 2 13.68 -42.41 0.12
C CYS A 2 12.74 -42.60 -1.08
N LEU A 3 11.61 -43.28 -0.89
CA LEU A 3 10.53 -43.33 -1.88
C LEU A 3 10.09 -41.89 -2.21
N TYR A 4 9.87 -41.60 -3.48
CA TYR A 4 9.39 -40.30 -3.96
C TYR A 4 8.13 -39.89 -3.18
N ASP A 5 8.23 -38.83 -2.39
CA ASP A 5 7.07 -38.24 -1.75
C ASP A 5 6.27 -37.51 -2.84
N THR A 6 5.11 -38.05 -3.20
CA THR A 6 4.23 -37.54 -4.26
C THR A 6 3.28 -36.44 -3.74
N GLY A 7 3.63 -35.79 -2.63
CA GLY A 7 2.85 -34.71 -2.02
C GLY A 7 2.73 -33.47 -2.91
N SER A 8 1.54 -32.88 -2.99
CA SER A 8 1.30 -31.59 -3.62
C SER A 8 1.67 -30.45 -2.63
N TYR A 9 2.92 -29.98 -2.65
CA TYR A 9 3.36 -28.85 -1.82
C TYR A 9 3.02 -27.51 -2.50
N LYS A 10 2.12 -26.70 -1.91
CA LYS A 10 1.65 -25.42 -2.44
C LYS A 10 2.19 -24.21 -1.67
N SER A 11 2.65 -24.42 -0.44
CA SER A 11 3.22 -23.43 0.48
C SER A 11 4.42 -24.02 1.24
N TYR A 12 5.27 -23.17 1.83
CA TYR A 12 6.42 -23.61 2.63
C TYR A 12 6.00 -24.40 3.88
N HIS A 13 4.79 -24.19 4.39
CA HIS A 13 4.22 -24.95 5.51
C HIS A 13 3.74 -26.35 5.14
N ASP A 14 3.56 -26.65 3.85
CA ASP A 14 3.06 -27.96 3.39
C ASP A 14 4.15 -29.04 3.43
N TRP A 15 5.40 -28.61 3.56
CA TRP A 15 6.55 -29.49 3.59
C TRP A 15 6.71 -30.11 4.98
N SER A 16 6.60 -31.44 5.04
CA SER A 16 7.03 -32.15 6.24
C SER A 16 8.55 -32.05 6.39
N SER A 17 9.05 -32.02 7.63
CA SER A 17 10.51 -32.05 7.90
C SER A 17 11.18 -33.26 7.23
N LYS A 18 10.49 -34.40 7.19
CA LYS A 18 10.98 -35.62 6.50
C LYS A 18 11.15 -35.40 4.99
N ALA A 19 10.19 -34.75 4.34
CA ALA A 19 10.26 -34.46 2.91
C ALA A 19 11.43 -33.52 2.58
N LEU A 20 11.61 -32.45 3.36
CA LEU A 20 12.73 -31.52 3.19
C LEU A 20 14.08 -32.19 3.37
N LYS A 21 14.23 -33.06 4.37
CA LYS A 21 15.47 -33.82 4.58
C LYS A 21 15.78 -34.79 3.44
N CYS A 22 14.79 -35.53 2.95
CA CYS A 22 15.00 -36.41 1.79
C CYS A 22 15.41 -35.60 0.55
N LEU A 23 14.75 -34.47 0.28
CA LEU A 23 15.10 -33.59 -0.84
C LEU A 23 16.51 -33.01 -0.70
N LEU A 24 16.83 -32.46 0.47
CA LEU A 24 18.16 -31.91 0.74
C LEU A 24 19.25 -32.96 0.54
N ARG A 25 19.04 -34.18 1.05
CA ARG A 25 19.96 -35.30 0.82
C ARG A 25 20.13 -35.59 -0.68
N GLN A 26 19.06 -35.68 -1.46
CA GLN A 26 19.14 -35.92 -2.90
C GLN A 26 19.94 -34.82 -3.62
N VAL A 27 19.74 -33.55 -3.23
CA VAL A 27 20.50 -32.42 -3.79
C VAL A 27 21.98 -32.52 -3.43
N LEU A 28 22.30 -32.88 -2.18
CA LEU A 28 23.69 -33.03 -1.72
C LEU A 28 24.38 -34.26 -2.33
N GLU A 29 23.65 -35.34 -2.65
CA GLU A 29 24.17 -36.52 -3.33
C GLU A 29 24.41 -36.27 -4.82
N ALA A 30 23.52 -35.52 -5.48
CA ALA A 30 23.60 -35.22 -6.91
C ALA A 30 24.58 -34.09 -7.26
N LYS A 31 25.20 -33.44 -6.27
CA LYS A 31 26.06 -32.28 -6.50
C LYS A 31 27.34 -32.66 -7.27
N SER A 32 27.70 -31.84 -8.25
CA SER A 32 28.94 -31.98 -9.02
C SER A 32 30.08 -31.09 -8.53
N HIS A 33 29.82 -30.21 -7.56
CA HIS A 33 30.77 -29.23 -7.05
C HIS A 33 30.81 -29.21 -5.52
N ALA A 34 31.85 -28.58 -4.96
CA ALA A 34 31.90 -28.29 -3.54
C ALA A 34 30.88 -27.21 -3.17
N ILE A 35 30.19 -27.37 -2.03
CA ILE A 35 29.18 -26.41 -1.56
C ILE A 35 29.66 -25.85 -0.22
N CYS A 36 29.54 -24.54 -0.05
CA CYS A 36 29.75 -23.85 1.21
C CYS A 36 28.40 -23.29 1.69
N ILE A 37 27.98 -23.66 2.89
CA ILE A 37 26.72 -23.22 3.50
C ILE A 37 27.06 -22.25 4.63
N PHE A 38 26.41 -21.09 4.65
CA PHE A 38 26.54 -20.11 5.73
C PHE A 38 25.24 -20.11 6.52
N VAL A 39 25.32 -20.36 7.82
CA VAL A 39 24.18 -20.35 8.75
C VAL A 39 24.41 -19.20 9.71
N ASP A 40 23.55 -18.19 9.63
CA ASP A 40 23.66 -16.98 10.45
C ASP A 40 22.73 -17.08 11.68
N GLY A 41 23.26 -16.83 12.88
CA GLY A 41 22.48 -16.73 14.12
C GLY A 41 21.96 -18.06 14.68
N LEU A 42 22.83 -19.03 14.99
CA LEU A 42 22.39 -20.28 15.65
C LEU A 42 21.72 -20.06 17.00
N ASP A 43 22.08 -18.99 17.72
CA ASP A 43 21.47 -18.62 19.00
C ASP A 43 20.02 -18.11 18.87
N GLU A 44 19.52 -17.84 17.67
CA GLU A 44 18.13 -17.39 17.44
C GLU A 44 17.11 -18.55 17.42
N VAL A 45 17.56 -19.79 17.62
CA VAL A 45 16.69 -20.97 17.63
C VAL A 45 15.88 -21.00 18.93
N ALA A 46 14.66 -20.46 18.86
CA ALA A 46 13.81 -20.16 20.02
C ALA A 46 13.20 -21.36 20.77
N ASN A 47 13.29 -22.57 20.22
CA ASN A 47 12.77 -23.79 20.85
C ASN A 47 13.90 -24.56 21.56
N ASP A 48 13.67 -24.94 22.82
CA ASP A 48 14.67 -25.63 23.67
C ASP A 48 15.26 -26.89 23.01
N ASP A 49 14.47 -27.62 22.22
CA ASP A 49 14.88 -28.82 21.47
C ASP A 49 15.48 -28.52 20.07
N GLY A 50 15.32 -27.28 19.59
CA GLY A 50 15.58 -26.93 18.20
C GLY A 50 17.06 -26.89 17.84
N LEU A 51 17.89 -26.33 18.73
CA LEU A 51 19.32 -26.24 18.53
C LEU A 51 19.95 -27.65 18.48
N ASP A 52 19.55 -28.53 19.39
CA ASP A 52 19.99 -29.93 19.41
C ASP A 52 19.57 -30.70 18.15
N ARG A 53 18.38 -30.44 17.62
CA ARG A 53 17.94 -31.03 16.35
C ARG A 53 18.76 -30.48 15.18
N LEU A 54 18.91 -29.16 15.09
CA LEU A 54 19.63 -28.51 14.00
C LEU A 54 21.11 -28.92 13.95
N THR A 55 21.78 -28.97 15.09
CA THR A 55 23.19 -29.40 15.18
C THR A 55 23.38 -30.83 14.71
N ARG A 56 22.45 -31.76 15.04
CA ARG A 56 22.46 -33.13 14.48
C ARG A 56 22.29 -33.13 12.97
N GLU A 57 21.38 -32.33 12.42
CA GLU A 57 21.22 -32.24 10.96
C GLU A 57 22.47 -31.67 10.29
N ILE A 58 23.11 -30.66 10.87
CA ILE A 58 24.38 -30.10 10.39
C ILE A 58 25.46 -31.18 10.36
N GLU A 59 25.57 -31.99 11.41
CA GLU A 59 26.53 -33.10 11.47
C GLU A 59 26.25 -34.18 10.41
N GLU A 60 24.98 -34.48 10.11
CA GLU A 60 24.61 -35.39 9.02
C GLU A 60 24.99 -34.80 7.65
N ILE A 61 24.77 -33.50 7.44
CA ILE A 61 25.12 -32.82 6.19
C ILE A 61 26.64 -32.78 5.98
N LEU A 62 27.42 -32.63 7.06
CA LEU A 62 28.89 -32.62 7.00
C LEU A 62 29.48 -33.98 6.58
N GLN A 63 28.72 -35.08 6.63
CA GLN A 63 29.17 -36.39 6.13
C GLN A 63 29.28 -36.44 4.59
N PHE A 64 28.65 -35.51 3.87
CA PHE A 64 28.72 -35.47 2.41
C PHE A 64 30.05 -34.87 1.93
N PRO A 65 30.77 -35.52 1.00
CA PRO A 65 32.09 -35.07 0.57
C PRO A 65 32.02 -33.73 -0.14
N GLY A 66 32.93 -32.80 0.16
CA GLY A 66 32.96 -31.48 -0.48
C GLY A 66 31.85 -30.54 0.01
N ILE A 67 31.32 -30.72 1.22
CA ILE A 67 30.49 -29.74 1.91
C ILE A 67 31.33 -29.03 2.97
N LYS A 68 31.18 -27.71 3.06
CA LYS A 68 31.70 -26.90 4.16
C LYS A 68 30.53 -26.11 4.75
N ILE A 69 30.49 -25.98 6.07
CA ILE A 69 29.49 -25.18 6.75
C ILE A 69 30.22 -24.16 7.62
N CYS A 70 29.86 -22.89 7.47
CA CYS A 70 30.26 -21.79 8.32
C CYS A 70 29.03 -21.38 9.13
N VAL A 71 29.19 -21.34 10.46
CA VAL A 71 28.11 -20.97 11.37
C VAL A 71 28.50 -19.71 12.12
N SER A 72 27.54 -18.80 12.32
CA SER A 72 27.68 -17.66 13.24
C SER A 72 26.73 -17.87 14.43
N SER A 73 27.15 -17.42 15.61
CA SER A 73 26.36 -17.50 16.84
C SER A 73 26.93 -16.56 17.89
N ARG A 74 26.10 -16.11 18.83
CA ARG A 74 26.60 -15.70 20.15
C ARG A 74 27.32 -16.87 20.84
N PRO A 75 28.29 -16.60 21.75
CA PRO A 75 29.05 -17.64 22.45
C PRO A 75 28.21 -18.32 23.55
N GLU A 76 27.07 -18.90 23.18
CA GLU A 76 26.23 -19.67 24.08
C GLU A 76 26.91 -20.98 24.46
N ALA A 77 26.77 -21.38 25.72
CA ALA A 77 27.48 -22.52 26.25
C ALA A 77 27.14 -23.84 25.51
N SER A 78 25.90 -23.99 25.02
CA SER A 78 25.46 -25.11 24.18
C SER A 78 26.19 -25.14 22.83
N VAL A 79 26.25 -24.01 22.13
CA VAL A 79 26.92 -23.88 20.83
C VAL A 79 28.42 -24.06 20.97
N LEU A 80 29.05 -23.46 21.98
CA LEU A 80 30.49 -23.61 22.24
C LEU A 80 30.86 -25.08 22.51
N ARG A 81 30.13 -25.77 23.40
CA ARG A 81 30.35 -27.20 23.66
C ARG A 81 30.19 -28.06 22.41
N TRP A 82 29.22 -27.73 21.56
CA TRP A 82 29.01 -28.42 20.30
C TRP A 82 30.19 -28.23 19.32
N LEU A 83 30.66 -27.00 19.14
CA LEU A 83 31.81 -26.68 18.29
C LEU A 83 33.12 -27.28 18.83
N GLU A 84 33.34 -27.26 20.14
CA GLU A 84 34.46 -27.91 20.81
C GLU A 84 34.47 -29.41 20.58
N ARG A 85 33.30 -30.08 20.72
CA ARG A 85 33.17 -31.52 20.45
C ARG A 85 33.52 -31.87 19.01
N LEU A 86 33.19 -31.01 18.05
CA LEU A 86 33.54 -31.20 16.64
C LEU A 86 34.97 -30.77 16.31
N ASN A 87 35.71 -30.21 17.28
CA ASN A 87 37.04 -29.64 17.08
C ASN A 87 37.07 -28.60 15.94
N THR A 88 36.02 -27.77 15.88
CA THR A 88 35.80 -26.82 14.78
C THR A 88 36.68 -25.58 14.94
N PRO A 89 37.42 -25.16 13.89
CA PRO A 89 38.14 -23.89 13.92
C PRO A 89 37.14 -22.73 14.06
N SER A 90 37.34 -21.90 15.08
CA SER A 90 36.46 -20.79 15.42
C SER A 90 37.21 -19.48 15.40
N ILE A 91 36.55 -18.43 14.95
CA ILE A 91 37.07 -17.06 14.93
C ILE A 91 36.15 -16.23 15.81
N LEU A 92 36.70 -15.60 16.85
CA LEU A 92 35.96 -14.63 17.62
C LEU A 92 36.02 -13.28 16.90
N LEU A 93 34.89 -12.83 16.37
CA LEU A 93 34.82 -11.59 15.57
C LEU A 93 35.27 -10.34 16.33
N GLU A 94 35.11 -10.32 17.66
CA GLU A 94 35.56 -9.18 18.46
C GLU A 94 37.09 -9.00 18.40
N ASP A 95 37.87 -10.09 18.35
CA ASP A 95 39.34 -10.00 18.28
C ASP A 95 39.79 -9.35 16.98
N LEU A 96 39.05 -9.57 15.89
CA LEU A 96 39.32 -8.99 14.58
C LEU A 96 38.87 -7.54 14.45
N THR A 97 37.93 -7.08 15.27
CA THR A 97 37.34 -5.73 15.19
C THR A 97 37.89 -4.76 16.24
N ARG A 98 38.58 -5.27 17.27
CA ARG A 98 39.22 -4.46 18.32
C ARG A 98 40.14 -3.34 17.78
N PRO A 99 40.99 -3.54 16.76
CA PRO A 99 41.83 -2.47 16.21
C PRO A 99 41.02 -1.30 15.63
N GLU A 100 39.96 -1.60 14.89
CA GLU A 100 39.06 -0.61 14.29
C GLU A 100 38.26 0.13 15.37
N MET A 101 37.81 -0.59 16.39
CA MET A 101 37.14 0.02 17.55
C MET A 101 38.04 1.00 18.30
N ARG A 102 39.31 0.62 18.56
CA ARG A 102 40.30 1.54 19.14
C ARG A 102 40.42 2.79 18.28
N THR A 103 40.51 2.64 16.96
CA THR A 103 40.60 3.77 16.03
C THR A 103 39.40 4.71 16.14
N VAL A 104 38.18 4.18 16.25
CA VAL A 104 36.96 4.99 16.42
C VAL A 104 37.01 5.78 17.74
N VAL A 105 37.39 5.13 18.83
CA VAL A 105 37.47 5.77 20.14
C VAL A 105 38.53 6.87 20.18
N HIS A 106 39.72 6.58 19.68
CA HIS A 106 40.81 7.56 19.59
C HIS A 106 40.37 8.79 18.80
N LYS A 107 39.78 8.60 17.61
CA LYS A 107 39.24 9.72 16.82
C LYS A 107 38.25 10.60 17.59
N GLY A 108 37.46 10.01 18.50
CA GLY A 108 36.51 10.76 19.33
C GLY A 108 37.15 11.46 20.54
N LEU A 109 38.12 10.84 21.20
CA LEU A 109 38.69 11.34 22.46
C LEU A 109 39.98 12.16 22.29
N ASP A 110 40.75 11.96 21.21
CA ASP A 110 42.01 12.67 20.94
C ASP A 110 41.82 14.21 20.88
N PRO A 111 40.72 14.77 20.33
CA PRO A 111 40.47 16.20 20.40
C PRO A 111 40.30 16.73 21.84
N LEU A 112 39.77 15.92 22.75
CA LEU A 112 39.55 16.28 24.16
C LEU A 112 40.86 16.22 24.95
N LEU A 113 41.73 15.27 24.62
CA LEU A 113 43.10 15.23 25.13
C LEU A 113 43.90 16.45 24.64
N SER A 114 43.82 16.76 23.34
CA SER A 114 44.52 17.89 22.72
C SER A 114 44.08 19.24 23.29
N SER A 115 42.81 19.36 23.67
CA SER A 115 42.24 20.55 24.32
C SER A 115 42.39 20.56 25.85
N GLN A 116 43.20 19.64 26.41
CA GLN A 116 43.47 19.52 27.85
C GLN A 116 42.21 19.34 28.72
N LYS A 117 41.12 18.83 28.14
CA LYS A 117 39.91 18.44 28.87
C LYS A 117 40.03 17.05 29.51
N LEU A 118 41.02 16.26 29.09
CA LEU A 118 41.37 14.95 29.63
C LEU A 118 42.87 14.86 29.87
N SER A 119 43.26 14.19 30.95
CA SER A 119 44.62 13.69 31.18
C SER A 119 44.93 12.50 30.28
N VAL A 120 46.23 12.26 30.03
CA VAL A 120 46.71 11.11 29.25
C VAL A 120 46.26 9.80 29.89
N ASP A 121 46.33 9.69 31.22
CA ASP A 121 45.97 8.48 31.97
C ASP A 121 44.48 8.17 31.84
N THR A 122 43.62 9.18 32.02
CA THR A 122 42.16 9.00 31.86
C THR A 122 41.80 8.68 30.41
N HIS A 123 42.42 9.35 29.43
CA HIS A 123 42.20 9.05 28.01
C HIS A 123 42.52 7.59 27.69
N GLN A 124 43.68 7.09 28.11
CA GLN A 124 44.08 5.71 27.88
C GLN A 124 43.13 4.71 28.55
N TYR A 125 42.75 4.97 29.80
CA TYR A 125 41.78 4.15 30.52
C TYR A 125 40.43 4.09 29.80
N LEU A 126 39.88 5.24 29.39
CA LEU A 126 38.61 5.29 28.66
C LEU A 126 38.69 4.52 27.33
N CYS A 127 39.82 4.62 26.62
CA CYS A 127 40.04 3.89 25.38
C CYS A 127 40.01 2.36 25.58
N ASP A 128 40.82 1.87 26.51
CA ASP A 128 40.94 0.44 26.78
C ASP A 128 39.63 -0.14 27.31
N GLU A 129 39.00 0.54 28.27
CA GLU A 129 37.82 0.04 28.95
C GLU A 129 36.57 0.06 28.06
N MET A 130 36.41 1.06 27.19
CA MET A 130 35.31 1.07 26.22
C MET A 130 35.43 -0.06 25.19
N VAL A 131 36.63 -0.27 24.64
CA VAL A 131 36.85 -1.36 23.68
C VAL A 131 36.59 -2.71 24.35
N ARG A 132 37.08 -2.91 25.58
CA ARG A 132 36.85 -4.13 26.35
C ARG A 132 35.37 -4.37 26.65
N LYS A 133 34.64 -3.36 27.13
CA LYS A 133 33.23 -3.49 27.51
C LYS A 133 32.27 -3.59 26.33
N SER A 134 32.67 -3.13 25.14
CA SER A 134 31.85 -3.21 23.93
C SER A 134 31.62 -4.63 23.42
N GLN A 135 32.51 -5.58 23.75
CA GLN A 135 32.43 -6.98 23.32
C GLN A 135 32.16 -7.15 21.81
N GLY A 136 32.81 -6.32 20.98
CA GLY A 136 32.63 -6.36 19.52
C GLY A 136 31.38 -5.62 19.00
N VAL A 137 30.58 -4.99 19.85
CA VAL A 137 29.37 -4.25 19.45
C VAL A 137 29.69 -2.77 19.18
N PHE A 138 29.88 -2.40 17.90
CA PHE A 138 30.14 -1.01 17.47
C PHE A 138 29.08 -0.01 17.95
N LEU A 139 27.80 -0.41 17.98
CA LEU A 139 26.73 0.46 18.45
C LEU A 139 26.85 0.80 19.94
N TRP A 140 27.26 -0.17 20.76
CA TRP A 140 27.55 0.06 22.18
C TRP A 140 28.66 1.10 22.31
N LEU A 141 29.75 0.90 21.58
CA LEU A 141 30.90 1.78 21.56
C LEU A 141 30.51 3.22 21.16
N PHE A 142 29.71 3.35 20.11
CA PHE A 142 29.22 4.64 19.62
C PHE A 142 28.37 5.38 20.67
N LEU A 143 27.41 4.70 21.30
CA LEU A 143 26.53 5.29 22.30
C LEU A 143 27.31 5.74 23.54
N VAL A 144 28.23 4.90 24.02
CA VAL A 144 29.04 5.19 25.20
C VAL A 144 30.03 6.32 24.92
N LEU A 145 30.72 6.30 23.77
CA LEU A 145 31.61 7.37 23.37
C LEU A 145 30.87 8.73 23.34
N ARG A 146 29.70 8.81 22.69
CA ARG A 146 28.90 10.03 22.64
C ARG A 146 28.44 10.48 24.04
N SER A 147 28.03 9.53 24.87
CA SER A 147 27.63 9.77 26.26
C SER A 147 28.78 10.36 27.10
N LEU A 148 30.01 9.88 26.92
CA LEU A 148 31.19 10.40 27.63
C LEU A 148 31.63 11.76 27.11
N ILE A 149 31.63 11.97 25.79
CA ILE A 149 31.93 13.28 25.17
C ILE A 149 30.96 14.34 25.73
N ASN A 150 29.65 14.04 25.74
CA ASN A 150 28.65 14.94 26.31
C ASN A 150 28.89 15.20 27.81
N GLY A 151 29.31 14.19 28.57
CA GLY A 151 29.68 14.37 29.99
C GLY A 151 30.81 15.37 30.17
N ILE A 152 31.88 15.23 29.38
CA ILE A 152 33.04 16.13 29.37
C ILE A 152 32.63 17.56 29.02
N GLU A 153 31.80 17.72 27.99
CA GLU A 153 31.32 19.04 27.55
C GLU A 153 30.41 19.70 28.59
N ASN A 154 29.67 18.91 29.38
CA ASN A 154 28.86 19.38 30.50
C ASN A 154 29.65 19.57 31.81
N GLY A 155 30.97 19.35 31.79
CA GLY A 155 31.86 19.58 32.93
C GLY A 155 32.00 18.43 33.91
N ASP A 156 31.66 17.19 33.52
CA ASP A 156 31.93 16.01 34.34
C ASP A 156 33.45 15.88 34.61
N THR A 157 33.80 15.67 35.89
CA THR A 157 35.21 15.40 36.26
C THR A 157 35.67 14.04 35.73
N GLU A 158 36.97 13.87 35.50
CA GLU A 158 37.57 12.59 35.06
C GLU A 158 37.17 11.40 35.96
N LYS A 159 37.07 11.63 37.28
CA LYS A 159 36.63 10.61 38.25
C LYS A 159 35.18 10.17 38.00
N ILE A 160 34.30 11.10 37.64
CA ILE A 160 32.89 10.80 37.32
C ILE A 160 32.83 9.99 36.02
N LEU A 161 33.62 10.38 35.00
CA LEU A 161 33.66 9.67 33.71
C LEU A 161 34.13 8.22 33.84
N MET A 162 35.22 8.00 34.59
CA MET A 162 35.73 6.65 34.86
C MET A 162 34.71 5.79 35.62
N LYS A 163 34.09 6.37 36.65
CA LYS A 163 33.05 5.69 37.43
C LYS A 163 31.86 5.33 36.56
N ARG A 164 31.37 6.28 35.75
CA ARG A 164 30.26 6.08 34.81
C ARG A 164 30.56 4.93 33.85
N LEU A 165 31.72 4.94 33.18
CA LEU A 165 32.11 3.87 32.25
C LEU A 165 32.19 2.50 32.94
N THR A 166 32.68 2.45 34.17
CA THR A 166 32.78 1.21 34.95
C THR A 166 31.38 0.62 35.21
N GLU A 167 30.42 1.46 35.59
CA GLU A 167 29.05 1.08 35.95
C GLU A 167 28.17 0.69 34.73
N LEU A 168 28.53 1.13 33.52
CA LEU A 168 27.76 0.80 32.32
C LEU A 168 27.68 -0.72 32.07
N PRO A 169 26.51 -1.28 31.71
CA PRO A 169 26.41 -2.69 31.36
C PRO A 169 27.00 -2.96 29.97
N SER A 170 27.58 -4.15 29.77
CA SER A 170 28.18 -4.55 28.47
C SER A 170 27.15 -5.05 27.45
N LYS A 171 26.01 -5.57 27.90
CA LYS A 171 24.93 -6.01 26.99
C LYS A 171 24.18 -4.80 26.47
N ILE A 172 23.88 -4.80 25.17
CA ILE A 172 23.28 -3.64 24.50
C ILE A 172 21.86 -3.30 25.01
N HIS A 173 21.02 -4.29 25.33
CA HIS A 173 19.68 -4.05 25.88
C HIS A 173 19.73 -3.48 27.30
N ASP A 174 20.66 -3.97 28.12
CA ASP A 174 20.89 -3.43 29.47
C ASP A 174 21.42 -1.99 29.37
N LEU A 175 22.28 -1.70 28.38
CA LEU A 175 22.76 -0.34 28.11
C LEU A 175 21.59 0.59 27.72
N TYR A 176 20.64 0.12 26.91
CA TYR A 176 19.45 0.93 26.59
C TYR A 176 18.59 1.23 27.81
N ALA A 177 18.37 0.23 28.68
CA ALA A 177 17.63 0.41 29.92
C ALA A 177 18.31 1.44 30.84
N ASP A 178 19.63 1.34 30.98
CA ASP A 178 20.45 2.23 31.79
C ASP A 178 20.57 3.66 31.20
N ILE A 179 20.66 3.80 29.87
CA ILE A 179 20.52 5.11 29.19
C ILE A 179 19.15 5.72 29.48
N TRP A 180 18.09 4.93 29.36
CA TRP A 180 16.72 5.38 29.58
C TRP A 180 16.50 5.84 31.01
N GLU A 181 16.90 5.03 31.98
CA GLU A 181 16.74 5.30 33.42
C GLU A 181 17.45 6.60 33.81
N ARG A 182 18.73 6.77 33.45
CA ARG A 182 19.47 7.99 33.78
C ARG A 182 18.83 9.27 33.25
N LEU A 183 18.27 9.23 32.04
CA LEU A 183 17.70 10.41 31.40
C LEU A 183 16.29 10.73 31.90
N ASN A 184 15.51 9.69 32.25
CA ASN A 184 14.06 9.83 32.42
C ASN A 184 13.57 9.55 33.85
N GLU A 185 14.34 8.88 34.70
CA GLU A 185 13.88 8.52 36.06
C GLU A 185 13.68 9.76 36.95
N ARG A 186 14.52 10.78 36.79
CA ARG A 186 14.52 11.97 37.67
C ARG A 186 13.48 13.03 37.30
N SER A 187 12.79 12.87 36.18
CA SER A 187 11.80 13.85 35.71
C SER A 187 10.64 13.16 34.99
N PRO A 188 9.46 13.06 35.63
CA PRO A 188 8.27 12.46 35.04
C PRO A 188 7.87 13.09 33.69
N VAL A 189 8.05 14.41 33.55
CA VAL A 189 7.76 15.12 32.30
C VAL A 189 8.74 14.69 31.20
N HIS A 190 10.03 14.59 31.51
CA HIS A 190 11.06 14.14 30.57
C HIS A 190 10.78 12.71 30.09
N ARG A 191 10.42 11.84 31.03
CA ARG A 191 10.02 10.45 30.76
C ARG A 191 8.83 10.36 29.83
N ARG A 192 7.76 11.12 30.13
CA ARG A 192 6.56 11.16 29.30
C ARG A 192 6.93 11.50 27.85
N ASP A 193 7.65 12.60 27.65
CA ASP A 193 7.97 13.10 26.31
C ASP A 193 8.90 12.12 25.55
N ALA A 194 9.85 11.48 26.24
CA ALA A 194 10.67 10.41 25.66
C ALA A 194 9.81 9.21 25.20
N VAL A 195 8.84 8.78 26.01
CA VAL A 195 7.89 7.73 25.63
C VAL A 195 7.08 8.16 24.41
N TRP A 196 6.66 9.42 24.32
CA TRP A 196 5.92 9.95 23.18
C TRP A 196 6.72 9.86 21.88
N PHE A 197 7.99 10.31 21.87
CA PHE A 197 8.85 10.18 20.69
C PHE A 197 9.06 8.73 20.26
N VAL A 198 9.35 7.84 21.20
CA VAL A 198 9.50 6.40 20.90
C VAL A 198 8.19 5.85 20.33
N ARG A 199 7.06 6.20 20.93
CA ARG A 199 5.74 5.75 20.45
C ARG A 199 5.42 6.32 19.08
N TYR A 200 5.73 7.58 18.77
CA TYR A 200 5.53 8.12 17.42
C TYR A 200 6.25 7.27 16.36
N VAL A 201 7.51 6.92 16.62
CA VAL A 201 8.29 6.04 15.73
C VAL A 201 7.72 4.62 15.67
N LEU A 202 7.18 4.11 16.78
CA LEU A 202 6.54 2.78 16.86
C LEU A 202 5.10 2.73 16.31
N THR A 203 4.42 3.86 16.11
CA THR A 203 3.01 3.88 15.66
C THR A 203 2.88 3.43 14.19
N GLY A 204 3.96 2.96 13.56
CA GLY A 204 4.03 2.68 12.13
C GLY A 204 4.05 1.21 11.76
N ASP A 205 2.93 0.71 11.25
CA ASP A 205 3.01 0.10 9.91
C ASP A 205 3.42 1.23 8.95
N LEU A 206 4.68 1.23 8.51
CA LEU A 206 5.31 2.23 7.63
C LEU A 206 4.40 2.55 6.43
N GLN A 207 3.68 3.66 6.48
CA GLN A 207 2.95 4.17 5.33
C GLN A 207 3.74 5.28 4.66
N SER A 208 3.88 5.17 3.34
CA SER A 208 4.45 6.22 2.50
C SER A 208 3.35 7.16 2.06
N ILE A 209 3.52 8.45 2.33
CA ILE A 209 2.65 9.51 1.82
C ILE A 209 3.26 10.02 0.53
N TYR A 210 2.45 10.12 -0.51
CA TYR A 210 2.86 10.71 -1.77
C TYR A 210 2.59 12.21 -1.78
N PHE A 211 3.51 12.94 -2.38
CA PHE A 211 3.48 14.38 -2.54
C PHE A 211 3.70 14.75 -4.01
N GLN A 212 3.12 15.87 -4.42
CA GLN A 212 3.25 16.42 -5.78
C GLN A 212 3.52 17.92 -5.72
N ARG A 213 4.44 18.43 -6.56
CA ARG A 213 4.65 19.88 -6.69
C ARG A 213 3.50 20.51 -7.46
N GLN A 214 3.00 21.64 -6.97
CA GLN A 214 1.85 22.34 -7.56
C GLN A 214 2.16 22.85 -8.98
N GLU A 215 3.40 23.23 -9.26
CA GLU A 215 3.83 23.72 -10.59
C GLU A 215 3.95 22.60 -11.63
N HIS A 216 4.33 21.38 -11.20
CA HIS A 216 4.62 20.23 -12.08
C HIS A 216 4.16 18.89 -11.46
N PRO A 217 2.86 18.71 -11.25
CA PRO A 217 2.38 17.63 -10.38
C PRO A 217 2.53 16.22 -10.96
N VAL A 218 2.58 16.08 -12.29
CA VAL A 218 2.74 14.77 -12.96
C VAL A 218 4.21 14.33 -12.97
N THR A 219 5.14 15.25 -13.24
CA THR A 219 6.58 14.94 -13.43
C THR A 219 7.38 15.04 -12.14
N GLN A 220 6.88 15.74 -11.12
CA GLN A 220 7.57 15.96 -9.84
C GLN A 220 6.77 15.41 -8.65
N ARG A 221 6.46 14.12 -8.72
CA ARG A 221 5.80 13.33 -7.67
C ARG A 221 6.84 12.51 -6.91
N PHE A 222 6.80 12.53 -5.58
CA PHE A 222 7.69 11.77 -4.71
C PHE A 222 6.92 11.19 -3.52
N TYR A 223 7.55 10.34 -2.71
CA TYR A 223 6.91 9.76 -1.54
C TYR A 223 7.86 9.75 -0.36
N ILE A 224 7.32 9.92 0.85
CA ILE A 224 8.10 9.90 2.08
C ILE A 224 7.47 8.92 3.06
N SER A 225 8.29 8.04 3.65
CA SER A 225 7.81 7.14 4.69
C SER A 225 7.78 7.83 6.05
N GLN A 226 6.70 7.61 6.77
CA GLN A 226 6.41 8.23 8.07
C GLN A 226 6.97 7.41 9.26
N PRO A 227 7.16 8.02 10.44
CA PRO A 227 6.95 9.43 10.72
C PRO A 227 8.14 10.32 10.29
N VAL A 228 7.82 11.48 9.73
CA VAL A 228 8.82 12.53 9.46
C VAL A 228 8.99 13.47 10.64
N PHE A 229 10.14 14.12 10.70
CA PHE A 229 10.51 15.03 11.77
C PHE A 229 9.50 16.18 11.91
N GLY A 230 9.07 16.79 10.81
CA GLY A 230 8.07 17.86 10.85
C GLY A 230 6.74 17.41 11.45
N GLN A 231 6.30 16.18 11.14
CA GLN A 231 5.09 15.61 11.69
C GLN A 231 5.18 15.49 13.22
N ILE A 232 6.31 15.00 13.73
CA ILE A 232 6.56 14.88 15.18
C ILE A 232 6.69 16.26 15.83
N ALA A 233 7.42 17.19 15.21
CA ALA A 233 7.60 18.54 15.73
C ALA A 233 6.27 19.26 15.93
N PHE A 234 5.34 19.14 14.98
CA PHE A 234 4.00 19.74 15.13
C PHE A 234 3.07 18.92 16.03
N ALA A 235 3.27 17.61 16.17
CA ALA A 235 2.51 16.79 17.11
C ALA A 235 2.72 17.25 18.57
N GLU A 236 3.93 17.74 18.88
CA GLU A 236 4.33 18.31 20.18
C GLU A 236 3.91 19.78 20.38
N MET A 237 3.07 20.34 19.49
CA MET A 237 2.54 21.71 19.59
C MET A 237 1.01 21.74 19.66
N PRO A 238 0.37 21.11 20.66
CA PRO A 238 -1.09 20.97 20.73
C PRO A 238 -1.82 22.32 20.74
N ASP A 239 -1.27 23.34 21.41
CA ASP A 239 -1.85 24.68 21.49
C ASP A 239 -1.92 25.38 20.12
N ARG A 240 -1.10 24.95 19.16
CA ARG A 240 -1.09 25.46 17.79
C ARG A 240 -1.98 24.67 16.85
N HIS A 241 -2.45 23.48 17.22
CA HIS A 241 -3.26 22.64 16.33
C HIS A 241 -4.52 23.38 15.88
N GLU A 242 -5.26 24.01 16.81
CA GLU A 242 -6.49 24.72 16.44
C GLU A 242 -6.22 25.92 15.51
N SER A 243 -5.18 26.68 15.83
CA SER A 243 -4.80 27.90 15.10
C SER A 243 -4.31 27.60 13.67
N LEU A 244 -3.50 26.56 13.50
CA LEU A 244 -2.98 26.14 12.19
C LEU A 244 -4.00 25.40 11.35
N LEU A 245 -4.87 24.58 11.96
CA LEU A 245 -5.83 23.76 11.23
C LEU A 245 -7.12 24.54 10.89
N LYS A 246 -7.61 25.42 11.77
CA LYS A 246 -8.89 26.14 11.57
C LYS A 246 -8.73 27.60 11.17
N HIS A 247 -7.78 28.32 11.77
CA HIS A 247 -7.69 29.78 11.63
C HIS A 247 -6.78 30.27 10.49
N ARG A 248 -6.16 29.33 9.75
CA ARG A 248 -5.21 29.61 8.66
C ARG A 248 -4.04 30.48 9.09
N ASP A 249 -3.63 30.35 10.35
CA ASP A 249 -2.46 31.05 10.85
C ASP A 249 -1.23 30.61 10.07
N ARG A 250 -0.38 31.59 9.73
CA ARG A 250 0.91 31.32 9.11
C ARG A 250 1.96 31.23 10.21
N ILE A 251 2.79 30.18 10.16
CA ILE A 251 4.04 30.14 10.91
C ILE A 251 5.10 30.84 10.06
N ASP A 252 5.71 31.89 10.60
CA ASP A 252 6.83 32.53 9.95
C ASP A 252 8.09 31.63 9.97
N SER A 253 9.08 31.94 9.13
CA SER A 253 10.27 31.10 9.01
C SER A 253 11.11 31.04 10.28
N GLU A 254 11.07 32.06 11.13
CA GLU A 254 11.88 32.12 12.36
C GLU A 254 11.23 31.31 13.48
N GLU A 255 9.91 31.40 13.64
CA GLU A 255 9.13 30.56 14.53
C GLU A 255 9.26 29.08 14.14
N LEU A 256 9.15 28.77 12.84
CA LEU A 256 9.33 27.41 12.33
C LEU A 256 10.73 26.86 12.65
N ARG A 257 11.77 27.67 12.45
CA ARG A 257 13.15 27.30 12.76
C ARG A 257 13.32 27.03 14.26
N LYS A 258 12.78 27.89 15.12
CA LYS A 258 12.80 27.70 16.58
C LYS A 258 12.08 26.42 16.99
N ALA A 259 10.90 26.14 16.43
CA ALA A 259 10.15 24.93 16.72
C ALA A 259 10.94 23.67 16.31
N CYS A 260 11.58 23.70 15.14
CA CYS A 260 12.46 22.63 14.68
C CYS A 260 13.69 22.44 15.59
N ASP A 261 14.35 23.52 16.00
CA ASP A 261 15.52 23.45 16.87
C ASP A 261 15.13 22.90 18.26
N ILE A 262 13.98 23.31 18.80
CA ILE A 262 13.42 22.75 20.04
C ILE A 262 13.14 21.25 19.85
N ALA A 263 12.34 20.86 18.87
CA ALA A 263 11.96 19.46 18.68
C ALA A 263 13.17 18.53 18.45
N ARG A 264 14.17 18.98 17.67
CA ARG A 264 15.42 18.24 17.46
C ARG A 264 16.15 18.02 18.78
N ASN A 265 16.36 19.09 19.54
CA ASN A 265 17.05 19.01 20.82
C ASN A 265 16.29 18.12 21.82
N GLN A 266 14.95 18.19 21.83
CA GLN A 266 14.13 17.35 22.69
C GLN A 266 14.30 15.87 22.34
N ILE A 267 14.25 15.48 21.06
CA ILE A 267 14.48 14.09 20.63
C ILE A 267 15.89 13.64 21.04
N GLU A 268 16.91 14.45 20.77
CA GLU A 268 18.31 14.08 21.06
C GLU A 268 18.59 13.91 22.55
N ILE A 269 18.09 14.83 23.38
CA ILE A 269 18.30 14.84 24.84
C ILE A 269 17.46 13.74 25.50
N LYS A 270 16.14 13.69 25.21
CA LYS A 270 15.19 12.81 25.91
C LYS A 270 15.31 11.36 25.53
N CYS A 271 15.63 11.08 24.27
CA CYS A 271 15.78 9.71 23.77
C CYS A 271 17.22 9.19 23.86
N GLY A 272 18.18 9.98 24.33
CA GLY A 272 19.54 9.50 24.61
C GLY A 272 20.30 8.92 23.41
N GLY A 273 19.94 9.32 22.20
CA GLY A 273 20.49 8.75 20.97
C GLY A 273 19.89 7.39 20.55
N LEU A 274 18.81 6.93 21.21
CA LEU A 274 18.05 5.76 20.75
C LEU A 274 17.24 6.04 19.48
N LEU A 275 16.89 7.31 19.26
CA LEU A 275 16.29 7.81 18.03
C LEU A 275 17.26 8.73 17.29
N GLN A 276 17.17 8.73 15.96
CA GLN A 276 17.96 9.60 15.08
C GLN A 276 17.08 10.19 13.98
N ILE A 277 17.42 11.41 13.57
CA ILE A 277 16.84 12.08 12.42
C ILE A 277 17.77 11.83 11.24
N ARG A 278 17.26 11.23 10.16
CA ARG A 278 18.06 10.91 8.97
C ARG A 278 17.36 11.26 7.68
N MET A 279 18.16 11.57 6.66
CA MET A 279 17.66 11.69 5.30
C MET A 279 17.14 10.33 4.81
N GLN A 280 16.11 10.37 3.97
CA GLN A 280 15.54 9.17 3.38
C GLN A 280 16.43 8.68 2.23
N GLU A 281 16.76 7.40 2.20
CA GLU A 281 17.60 6.80 1.15
C GLU A 281 16.84 6.53 -0.16
N LYS A 282 15.50 6.43 -0.12
CA LYS A 282 14.63 6.08 -1.27
C LYS A 282 13.37 6.95 -1.30
N GLY A 283 12.98 7.47 -2.47
CA GLY A 283 11.81 8.35 -2.63
C GLY A 283 12.14 9.85 -2.54
N ILE A 284 13.41 10.21 -2.74
CA ILE A 284 14.00 11.53 -2.48
C ILE A 284 13.26 12.64 -3.28
N PRO A 285 12.87 13.75 -2.65
CA PRO A 285 12.40 14.94 -3.37
C PRO A 285 13.49 15.47 -4.32
N PRO A 286 13.16 16.30 -5.32
CA PRO A 286 14.16 16.92 -6.20
C PRO A 286 15.30 17.57 -5.38
N HIS A 287 16.52 17.57 -5.93
CA HIS A 287 17.81 17.95 -5.30
C HIS A 287 17.85 19.27 -4.49
N ASP A 288 16.82 20.11 -4.54
CA ASP A 288 16.73 21.41 -3.88
C ASP A 288 16.23 21.40 -2.43
N THR A 289 15.82 20.26 -1.86
CA THR A 289 15.25 20.24 -0.50
C THR A 289 15.95 19.25 0.41
N ASN A 290 17.09 19.65 0.97
CA ASN A 290 17.59 19.11 2.24
C ASN A 290 16.69 19.61 3.39
N ASP A 291 15.38 19.34 3.29
CA ASP A 291 14.36 19.88 4.17
C ASP A 291 14.24 19.00 5.41
N LEU A 292 14.69 19.55 6.53
CA LEU A 292 14.63 18.91 7.84
C LEU A 292 13.24 18.38 8.15
N LEU A 293 12.16 19.09 7.77
CA LEU A 293 10.79 18.68 8.06
C LEU A 293 10.42 17.33 7.43
N MET A 294 11.09 16.99 6.32
CA MET A 294 10.85 15.77 5.55
C MET A 294 11.82 14.64 5.89
N GLN A 295 12.76 14.85 6.82
CA GLN A 295 13.67 13.80 7.29
C GLN A 295 12.93 12.82 8.20
N GLN A 296 13.35 11.56 8.21
CA GLN A 296 12.70 10.52 9.02
C GLN A 296 13.26 10.49 10.43
N VAL A 297 12.38 10.27 11.40
CA VAL A 297 12.79 9.92 12.77
C VAL A 297 12.70 8.41 12.91
N VAL A 298 13.82 7.77 13.15
CA VAL A 298 13.93 6.31 13.23
C VAL A 298 14.71 5.89 14.46
N PHE A 299 14.60 4.62 14.84
CA PHE A 299 15.55 4.04 15.78
C PHE A 299 16.97 4.10 15.21
N ILE A 300 17.93 4.36 16.09
CA ILE A 300 19.36 4.36 15.72
C ILE A 300 19.78 3.01 15.11
N HIS A 301 19.15 1.93 15.59
CA HIS A 301 19.39 0.57 15.13
C HIS A 301 18.18 -0.32 15.41
N ARG A 302 18.06 -1.44 14.69
CA ARG A 302 17.00 -2.43 14.90
C ARG A 302 16.96 -2.96 16.35
N THR A 303 18.11 -3.17 16.99
CA THR A 303 18.17 -3.61 18.40
C THR A 303 17.53 -2.62 19.37
N ALA A 304 17.54 -1.32 19.08
CA ALA A 304 16.84 -0.33 19.89
C ALA A 304 15.33 -0.41 19.70
N HIS A 305 14.87 -0.65 18.47
CA HIS A 305 13.47 -0.98 18.19
C HIS A 305 13.04 -2.24 18.96
N ASP A 306 13.80 -3.33 18.80
CA ASP A 306 13.52 -4.64 19.42
C ASP A 306 13.57 -4.56 20.95
N PHE A 307 14.42 -3.71 21.52
CA PHE A 307 14.39 -3.43 22.95
C PHE A 307 13.01 -2.96 23.42
N PHE A 308 12.39 -1.99 22.74
CA PHE A 308 11.07 -1.48 23.10
C PHE A 308 9.92 -2.44 22.75
N THR A 309 10.03 -3.23 21.69
CA THR A 309 8.95 -4.10 21.21
C THR A 309 8.99 -5.53 21.72
N GLU A 310 10.17 -6.06 22.03
CA GLU A 310 10.40 -7.48 22.33
C GLU A 310 10.76 -7.74 23.80
N THR A 311 11.47 -6.82 24.46
CA THR A 311 11.90 -7.03 25.86
C THR A 311 10.84 -6.60 26.88
N GLU A 312 10.78 -7.27 28.03
CA GLU A 312 9.83 -6.89 29.10
C GLU A 312 10.18 -5.51 29.68
N VAL A 313 11.47 -5.16 29.82
CA VAL A 313 11.90 -3.84 30.30
C VAL A 313 11.41 -2.73 29.35
N GLY A 314 11.67 -2.85 28.05
CA GLY A 314 11.21 -1.87 27.06
C GLY A 314 9.68 -1.78 26.98
N ARG A 315 8.97 -2.91 27.00
CA ARG A 315 7.50 -2.91 27.07
C ARG A 315 6.98 -2.29 28.36
N SER A 316 7.63 -2.53 29.50
CA SER A 316 7.26 -1.90 30.77
C SER A 316 7.41 -0.39 30.69
N ILE A 317 8.51 0.12 30.12
CA ILE A 317 8.72 1.56 29.90
C ILE A 317 7.56 2.17 29.12
N LEU A 318 7.10 1.48 28.06
CA LEU A 318 5.95 1.92 27.28
C LEU A 318 4.62 1.81 28.05
N ARG A 319 4.45 0.81 28.93
CA ARG A 319 3.22 0.55 29.72
C ARG A 319 3.06 1.40 30.97
N THR A 320 4.15 1.75 31.66
CA THR A 320 4.13 2.40 32.98
C THR A 320 3.43 3.77 32.96
N ASP A 321 3.36 4.42 31.80
CA ASP A 321 2.54 5.62 31.61
C ASP A 321 1.08 5.23 31.31
N SER A 322 0.37 4.78 32.34
CA SER A 322 -1.06 4.44 32.30
C SER A 322 -1.98 5.63 31.98
N LEU A 323 -1.42 6.83 31.82
CA LEU A 323 -2.11 8.05 31.41
C LEU A 323 -2.15 8.23 29.88
N VAL A 324 -1.38 7.45 29.11
CA VAL A 324 -1.16 7.72 27.70
C VAL A 324 -1.82 6.62 26.86
N SER A 325 -3.00 6.91 26.35
CA SER A 325 -3.69 6.00 25.45
C SER A 325 -2.99 6.03 24.07
N GLY A 326 -2.67 4.87 23.50
CA GLY A 326 -2.21 4.74 22.11
C GLY A 326 -2.98 5.62 21.09
N PRO A 327 -4.32 5.76 21.18
CA PRO A 327 -5.06 6.69 20.33
C PRO A 327 -4.72 8.17 20.49
N GLU A 328 -4.37 8.68 21.68
CA GLU A 328 -4.00 10.10 21.85
C GLU A 328 -2.73 10.41 21.06
N ILE A 329 -1.73 9.55 21.15
CA ILE A 329 -0.48 9.69 20.39
C ILE A 329 -0.77 9.66 18.88
N ALA A 330 -1.57 8.69 18.43
CA ALA A 330 -1.94 8.63 17.01
C ALA A 330 -2.70 9.89 16.58
N THR A 331 -3.56 10.45 17.45
CA THR A 331 -4.30 11.70 17.19
C THR A 331 -3.35 12.89 17.07
N CYS A 332 -2.43 13.08 18.01
CA CYS A 332 -1.42 14.15 17.96
C CYS A 332 -0.54 14.03 16.72
N LEU A 333 -0.08 12.82 16.40
CA LEU A 333 0.74 12.57 15.22
C LEU A 333 0.00 12.84 13.91
N THR A 334 -1.31 12.55 13.87
CA THR A 334 -2.17 12.86 12.71
C THR A 334 -2.41 14.35 12.58
N LYS A 335 -2.68 15.07 13.68
CA LYS A 335 -2.78 16.54 13.67
C LYS A 335 -1.46 17.19 13.24
N GLY A 336 -0.34 16.67 13.73
CA GLY A 336 1.00 17.10 13.33
C GLY A 336 1.24 16.94 11.83
N LEU A 337 0.72 15.88 11.21
CA LEU A 337 0.77 15.70 9.76
C LEU A 337 -0.05 16.75 9.02
N LEU A 338 -1.27 17.02 9.47
CA LEU A 338 -2.13 18.03 8.83
C LEU A 338 -1.49 19.44 8.94
N CYS A 339 -0.88 19.76 10.08
CA CYS A 339 -0.11 21.00 10.24
C CYS A 339 1.10 21.03 9.29
N LEU A 340 1.81 19.90 9.15
CA LEU A 340 2.92 19.81 8.21
C LEU A 340 2.45 20.03 6.76
N ASP A 341 1.38 19.36 6.32
CA ASP A 341 0.82 19.46 4.97
C ASP A 341 0.48 20.91 4.63
N ARG A 342 -0.15 21.64 5.57
CA ARG A 342 -0.41 23.09 5.45
C ARG A 342 0.88 23.86 5.18
N ILE A 343 1.89 23.66 6.02
CA ILE A 343 3.13 24.45 6.03
C ILE A 343 3.96 24.19 4.78
N ILE A 344 4.11 22.93 4.36
CA ILE A 344 4.84 22.60 3.13
C ILE A 344 4.08 23.06 1.89
N SER A 345 2.74 23.05 1.90
CA SER A 345 1.95 23.63 0.82
C SER A 345 2.19 25.13 0.71
N ASP A 346 2.08 25.85 1.82
CA ASP A 346 2.22 27.31 1.86
C ASP A 346 3.66 27.78 1.57
N GLN A 347 4.69 27.06 2.04
CA GLN A 347 6.10 27.48 1.93
C GLN A 347 6.88 26.84 0.78
N ARG A 348 6.43 25.70 0.25
CA ARG A 348 7.15 24.91 -0.78
C ARG A 348 6.32 24.63 -2.02
N GLY A 349 5.02 24.97 -2.03
CA GLY A 349 4.13 24.64 -3.15
C GLY A 349 3.99 23.14 -3.37
N VAL A 350 3.99 22.35 -2.29
CA VAL A 350 3.87 20.89 -2.34
C VAL A 350 2.56 20.46 -1.72
N SER A 351 1.82 19.60 -2.42
CA SER A 351 0.55 19.07 -1.94
C SER A 351 0.66 17.58 -1.63
N ALA A 352 0.13 17.16 -0.49
CA ALA A 352 0.01 15.74 -0.15
C ALA A 352 -1.14 15.10 -0.93
N GLU A 353 -1.01 13.82 -1.27
CA GLU A 353 -2.09 13.08 -1.90
C GLU A 353 -3.18 12.69 -0.89
N MET A 354 -4.40 13.14 -1.17
CA MET A 354 -5.59 13.02 -0.33
C MET A 354 -5.79 11.60 0.20
N VAL A 355 -5.66 10.58 -0.65
CA VAL A 355 -5.94 9.18 -0.28
C VAL A 355 -5.07 8.71 0.90
N PHE A 356 -3.80 9.13 0.95
CA PHE A 356 -2.88 8.74 2.02
C PHE A 356 -3.16 9.53 3.30
N VAL A 357 -3.57 10.79 3.19
CA VAL A 357 -3.95 11.64 4.33
C VAL A 357 -5.27 11.17 4.95
N VAL A 358 -6.30 10.88 4.14
CA VAL A 358 -7.56 10.27 4.64
C VAL A 358 -7.26 8.97 5.35
N ALA A 359 -6.36 8.14 4.82
CA ALA A 359 -6.01 6.88 5.44
C ALA A 359 -5.42 7.05 6.86
N GLN A 360 -4.69 8.14 7.12
CA GLN A 360 -4.21 8.44 8.47
C GLN A 360 -5.37 8.74 9.42
N VAL A 361 -6.27 9.65 9.03
CA VAL A 361 -7.42 10.05 9.85
C VAL A 361 -8.39 8.88 10.05
N GLY A 362 -8.63 8.09 9.00
CA GLY A 362 -9.52 6.93 9.03
C GLY A 362 -9.02 5.83 9.97
N ARG A 363 -7.70 5.59 10.01
CA ARG A 363 -7.10 4.61 10.93
C ARG A 363 -7.32 4.95 12.39
N LEU A 364 -7.40 6.23 12.77
CA LEU A 364 -7.73 6.62 14.16
C LEU A 364 -9.08 6.07 14.59
N SER A 365 -10.07 6.09 13.70
CA SER A 365 -11.41 5.56 13.98
C SER A 365 -11.47 4.03 14.05
N THR A 366 -10.52 3.33 13.41
CA THR A 366 -10.44 1.86 13.45
C THR A 366 -9.63 1.34 14.64
N ILE A 367 -8.62 2.11 15.07
CA ILE A 367 -7.74 1.72 16.20
C ILE A 367 -8.46 1.89 17.54
N CYS A 368 -9.50 2.74 17.62
CA CYS A 368 -10.19 3.01 18.87
C CYS A 368 -11.69 3.26 18.74
N HIS A 369 -12.48 2.43 19.43
CA HIS A 369 -13.92 2.66 19.69
C HIS A 369 -14.17 3.70 20.80
N ASN A 370 -13.23 4.61 21.04
CA ASN A 370 -13.31 5.63 22.08
C ASN A 370 -14.07 6.86 21.54
N ALA A 371 -15.13 7.27 22.22
CA ALA A 371 -15.95 8.42 21.86
C ALA A 371 -15.14 9.73 21.74
N SER A 372 -14.11 9.92 22.58
CA SER A 372 -13.24 11.10 22.53
C SER A 372 -12.43 11.17 21.23
N VAL A 373 -11.89 10.03 20.79
CA VAL A 373 -11.12 9.93 19.54
C VAL A 373 -12.02 10.14 18.33
N LEU A 374 -13.23 9.59 18.36
CA LEU A 374 -14.22 9.81 17.31
C LEU A 374 -14.62 11.29 17.20
N ALA A 375 -14.73 12.00 18.33
CA ALA A 375 -14.96 13.44 18.32
C ALA A 375 -13.79 14.20 17.64
N GLN A 376 -12.55 13.85 17.97
CA GLN A 376 -11.35 14.44 17.34
C GLN A 376 -11.29 14.16 15.83
N VAL A 377 -11.64 12.94 15.42
CA VAL A 377 -11.74 12.58 14.00
C VAL A 377 -12.79 13.42 13.29
N ASN A 378 -13.98 13.60 13.89
CA ASN A 378 -15.04 14.43 13.34
C ASN A 378 -14.63 15.91 13.22
N GLU A 379 -13.79 16.41 14.12
CA GLU A 379 -13.21 17.76 14.01
C GLU A 379 -12.21 17.90 12.84
N MET A 380 -11.53 16.82 12.45
CA MET A 380 -10.57 16.82 11.33
C MET A 380 -11.26 16.79 9.96
N LEU A 381 -12.46 16.23 9.83
CA LEU A 381 -13.15 16.09 8.54
C LEU A 381 -13.43 17.44 7.83
N PRO A 382 -13.92 18.50 8.52
CA PRO A 382 -14.04 19.84 7.94
C PRO A 382 -12.68 20.44 7.52
N VAL A 383 -11.62 20.16 8.29
CA VAL A 383 -10.25 20.62 7.97
C VAL A 383 -9.78 19.99 6.66
N LEU A 384 -9.94 18.67 6.51
CA LEU A 384 -9.64 17.95 5.27
C LEU A 384 -10.41 18.54 4.08
N LYS A 385 -11.69 18.87 4.27
CA LYS A 385 -12.51 19.51 3.22
C LYS A 385 -11.92 20.86 2.79
N SER A 386 -11.53 21.70 3.75
CA SER A 386 -10.88 22.99 3.47
C SER A 386 -9.55 22.78 2.76
N PHE A 387 -8.71 21.87 3.25
CA PHE A 387 -7.40 21.59 2.67
C PHE A 387 -7.51 21.13 1.22
N PHE A 388 -8.52 20.32 0.90
CA PHE A 388 -8.78 19.88 -0.48
C PHE A 388 -9.22 21.02 -1.39
N ALA A 389 -10.05 21.95 -0.88
CA ALA A 389 -10.48 23.14 -1.61
C ALA A 389 -9.31 24.11 -1.86
N GLU A 390 -8.34 24.15 -0.95
CA GLU A 390 -7.13 24.98 -1.02
C GLU A 390 -5.96 24.32 -1.74
N ASN A 391 -6.13 23.09 -2.22
CA ASN A 391 -5.08 22.29 -2.85
C ASN A 391 -3.86 22.00 -1.94
N ILE A 392 -4.02 22.06 -0.61
CA ILE A 392 -3.01 21.61 0.37
C ILE A 392 -2.88 20.11 0.33
N ILE A 393 -4.03 19.44 0.31
CA ILE A 393 -4.15 18.03 -0.05
C ILE A 393 -4.87 17.96 -1.38
N SER A 394 -4.51 16.97 -2.18
CA SER A 394 -4.86 16.97 -3.59
C SER A 394 -5.20 15.57 -4.08
N ALA A 395 -6.09 15.49 -5.06
CA ALA A 395 -6.29 14.26 -5.78
C ALA A 395 -4.99 13.90 -6.54
N ASP A 396 -4.76 12.61 -6.74
CA ASP A 396 -3.74 12.16 -7.68
C ASP A 396 -4.02 12.80 -9.04
N VAL A 397 -3.12 13.65 -9.54
CA VAL A 397 -3.33 14.39 -10.80
C VAL A 397 -3.51 13.50 -12.02
N ARG A 398 -3.13 12.22 -11.92
CA ARG A 398 -3.37 11.22 -12.96
C ARG A 398 -4.82 10.74 -13.01
N GLN A 399 -5.66 11.15 -12.05
CA GLN A 399 -7.09 10.86 -12.03
C GLN A 399 -7.86 12.01 -12.67
N TYR A 400 -8.54 11.74 -13.78
CA TYR A 400 -9.37 12.70 -14.48
C TYR A 400 -10.68 12.07 -14.98
N PRO A 401 -11.85 12.70 -14.78
CA PRO A 401 -12.05 13.95 -14.02
C PRO A 401 -11.73 13.83 -12.52
N LYS A 402 -11.44 14.97 -11.89
CA LYS A 402 -11.19 15.04 -10.44
C LYS A 402 -12.45 14.62 -9.70
N ARG A 403 -12.33 13.58 -8.87
CA ARG A 403 -13.40 13.08 -7.99
C ARG A 403 -13.83 14.12 -6.96
N HIS A 404 -15.07 14.02 -6.51
CA HIS A 404 -15.55 14.82 -5.40
C HIS A 404 -14.83 14.45 -4.10
N PHE A 405 -14.59 15.43 -3.23
CA PHE A 405 -13.90 15.23 -1.94
C PHE A 405 -14.49 14.10 -1.09
N LEU A 406 -15.82 14.05 -0.99
CA LEU A 406 -16.54 13.06 -0.18
C LEU A 406 -16.31 11.62 -0.65
N THR A 407 -15.98 11.40 -1.92
CA THR A 407 -15.70 10.07 -2.46
C THR A 407 -14.47 9.43 -1.82
N TYR A 408 -13.48 10.24 -1.42
CA TYR A 408 -12.29 9.73 -0.73
C TYR A 408 -12.58 9.28 0.71
N LEU A 409 -13.69 9.72 1.29
CA LEU A 409 -14.06 9.43 2.68
C LEU A 409 -14.88 8.13 2.84
N VAL A 410 -15.41 7.57 1.75
CA VAL A 410 -16.38 6.45 1.82
C VAL A 410 -15.84 5.16 2.42
N LEU A 411 -14.51 5.02 2.50
CA LEU A 411 -13.82 3.82 3.00
C LEU A 411 -13.90 3.64 4.52
N TYR A 412 -14.40 4.64 5.25
CA TYR A 412 -14.46 4.62 6.71
C TYR A 412 -15.89 4.88 7.17
N ILE A 413 -16.46 3.90 7.88
CA ILE A 413 -17.86 3.94 8.35
C ILE A 413 -18.11 5.14 9.28
N SER A 414 -17.10 5.49 10.06
CA SER A 414 -17.08 6.66 10.95
C SER A 414 -17.29 7.98 10.22
N PHE A 415 -17.05 8.04 8.90
CA PHE A 415 -17.19 9.26 8.11
C PHE A 415 -18.56 9.37 7.43
N HIS A 416 -19.37 8.31 7.42
CA HIS A 416 -20.63 8.27 6.66
C HIS A 416 -21.64 9.32 7.11
N GLU A 417 -21.77 9.55 8.43
CA GLU A 417 -22.63 10.63 8.95
C GLU A 417 -22.21 12.01 8.44
N PHE A 418 -20.89 12.29 8.42
CA PHE A 418 -20.37 13.53 7.87
C PHE A 418 -20.65 13.63 6.35
N ILE A 419 -20.42 12.56 5.59
CA ILE A 419 -20.72 12.51 4.15
C ILE A 419 -22.21 12.83 3.91
N MET A 420 -23.10 12.13 4.60
CA MET A 420 -24.55 12.31 4.45
C MET A 420 -25.01 13.71 4.86
N SER A 421 -24.44 14.27 5.93
CA SER A 421 -24.70 15.65 6.36
C SER A 421 -24.28 16.66 5.30
N GLU A 422 -23.09 16.53 4.73
CA GLU A 422 -22.58 17.42 3.68
C GLU A 422 -23.39 17.32 2.38
N ILE A 423 -23.85 16.12 2.01
CA ILE A 423 -24.72 15.95 0.84
C ILE A 423 -26.07 16.64 1.06
N LYS A 424 -26.68 16.48 2.25
CA LYS A 424 -27.96 17.11 2.60
C LYS A 424 -27.89 18.64 2.62
N LYS A 425 -26.75 19.23 2.98
CA LYS A 425 -26.52 20.69 2.96
C LYS A 425 -26.39 21.23 1.53
N ALA A 426 -25.95 20.40 0.58
CA ALA A 426 -25.80 20.75 -0.83
C ALA A 426 -27.09 20.44 -1.61
N SER A 427 -27.03 20.40 -2.95
CA SER A 427 -28.11 19.88 -3.80
C SER A 427 -28.20 18.34 -3.66
N PRO A 428 -29.10 17.79 -2.82
CA PRO A 428 -28.92 16.44 -2.27
C PRO A 428 -28.99 15.35 -3.34
N ALA A 429 -29.96 15.41 -4.24
CA ALA A 429 -30.10 14.44 -5.33
C ALA A 429 -28.89 14.46 -6.30
N ARG A 430 -28.51 15.64 -6.79
CA ARG A 430 -27.41 15.76 -7.77
C ARG A 430 -26.07 15.30 -7.20
N LEU A 431 -25.73 15.74 -5.98
CA LEU A 431 -24.47 15.36 -5.35
C LEU A 431 -24.49 13.88 -4.93
N ALA A 432 -25.61 13.37 -4.41
CA ALA A 432 -25.73 11.94 -4.08
C ALA A 432 -25.56 11.05 -5.32
N THR A 433 -26.15 11.44 -6.46
CA THR A 433 -25.95 10.79 -7.75
C THR A 433 -24.46 10.76 -8.13
N GLN A 434 -23.76 11.90 -8.03
CA GLN A 434 -22.33 11.96 -8.34
C GLN A 434 -21.48 11.04 -7.43
N ILE A 435 -21.72 11.04 -6.12
CA ILE A 435 -20.97 10.18 -5.19
C ILE A 435 -21.24 8.70 -5.45
N LEU A 436 -22.51 8.32 -5.67
CA LEU A 436 -22.90 6.96 -6.01
C LEU A 436 -22.18 6.48 -7.28
N GLN A 437 -22.16 7.34 -8.30
CA GLN A 437 -21.48 7.11 -9.56
C GLN A 437 -19.97 6.89 -9.39
N GLU A 438 -19.28 7.77 -8.66
CA GLU A 438 -17.83 7.65 -8.43
C GLU A 438 -17.46 6.41 -7.60
N LEU A 439 -18.33 6.00 -6.66
CA LEU A 439 -18.19 4.80 -5.84
C LEU A 439 -18.33 3.53 -6.69
N CYS A 440 -19.36 3.45 -7.53
CA CYS A 440 -19.58 2.30 -8.43
C CYS A 440 -18.58 2.24 -9.60
N CYS A 441 -17.70 3.23 -9.80
CA CYS A 441 -16.63 3.17 -10.81
C CYS A 441 -15.28 2.65 -10.27
N GLU A 442 -15.11 2.43 -8.96
CA GLU A 442 -13.79 2.16 -8.37
C GLU A 442 -13.63 0.74 -7.80
N MET A 443 -13.06 -0.18 -8.60
CA MET A 443 -12.57 -1.47 -8.11
C MET A 443 -11.68 -1.33 -6.86
N GLY A 444 -10.84 -0.29 -6.78
CA GLY A 444 -9.94 -0.05 -5.64
C GLY A 444 -10.63 0.19 -4.30
N ILE A 445 -11.78 0.88 -4.31
CA ILE A 445 -12.59 1.13 -3.11
C ILE A 445 -13.09 -0.18 -2.52
N PHE A 446 -13.47 -1.13 -3.38
CA PHE A 446 -13.99 -2.43 -2.97
C PHE A 446 -12.93 -3.54 -2.82
N VAL A 447 -11.66 -3.27 -3.16
CA VAL A 447 -10.52 -4.18 -2.90
C VAL A 447 -9.92 -3.92 -1.51
N SER A 448 -10.35 -2.87 -0.81
CA SER A 448 -10.02 -2.57 0.59
C SER A 448 -10.33 -3.75 1.52
N PRO A 449 -9.58 -3.96 2.63
CA PRO A 449 -9.88 -5.01 3.61
C PRO A 449 -11.31 -4.92 4.20
N ASN A 450 -11.90 -3.72 4.27
CA ASN A 450 -13.23 -3.46 4.83
C ASN A 450 -14.28 -3.22 3.73
N ARG A 451 -14.58 -4.26 2.96
CA ARG A 451 -15.41 -4.18 1.74
C ARG A 451 -16.85 -3.78 1.96
N LEU A 452 -17.42 -4.09 3.12
CA LEU A 452 -18.80 -3.76 3.51
C LEU A 452 -19.04 -2.25 3.62
N VAL A 453 -18.01 -1.51 4.05
CA VAL A 453 -18.14 -0.09 4.39
C VAL A 453 -18.62 0.76 3.21
N PRO A 454 -17.98 0.78 2.03
CA PRO A 454 -18.48 1.59 0.92
C PRO A 454 -19.87 1.15 0.42
N VAL A 455 -20.18 -0.16 0.45
CA VAL A 455 -21.49 -0.69 0.03
C VAL A 455 -22.62 -0.17 0.92
N ALA A 456 -22.38 -0.10 2.23
CA ALA A 456 -23.37 0.37 3.21
C ALA A 456 -23.86 1.81 2.95
N LEU A 457 -23.09 2.62 2.21
CA LEU A 457 -23.47 3.99 1.86
C LEU A 457 -24.45 4.06 0.69
N ILE A 458 -24.53 3.03 -0.16
CA ILE A 458 -25.33 3.05 -1.39
C ILE A 458 -26.83 3.21 -1.11
N GLY A 459 -27.38 2.41 -0.19
CA GLY A 459 -28.79 2.50 0.21
C GLY A 459 -29.17 3.90 0.71
N PRO A 460 -28.43 4.48 1.68
CA PRO A 460 -28.60 5.86 2.12
C PRO A 460 -28.56 6.89 0.98
N LEU A 461 -27.63 6.78 0.02
CA LEU A 461 -27.56 7.69 -1.13
C LEU A 461 -28.82 7.61 -2.01
N ILE A 462 -29.31 6.41 -2.31
CA ILE A 462 -30.55 6.21 -3.07
C ILE A 462 -31.74 6.83 -2.32
N SER A 463 -31.81 6.64 -0.99
CA SER A 463 -32.91 7.16 -0.17
C SER A 463 -33.06 8.68 -0.20
N ILE A 464 -31.98 9.42 -0.46
CA ILE A 464 -31.98 10.89 -0.57
C ILE A 464 -32.08 11.39 -2.02
N GLY A 465 -32.38 10.49 -2.97
CA GLY A 465 -32.66 10.81 -4.36
C GLY A 465 -31.48 10.63 -5.32
N ALA A 466 -30.47 9.83 -4.98
CA ALA A 466 -29.43 9.45 -5.95
C ALA A 466 -30.04 8.61 -7.09
N ASP A 467 -29.72 8.99 -8.32
CA ASP A 467 -30.12 8.27 -9.53
C ASP A 467 -29.07 7.19 -9.87
N ALA A 468 -29.42 5.92 -9.67
CA ALA A 468 -28.57 4.78 -9.99
C ALA A 468 -28.43 4.51 -11.50
N TYR A 469 -29.29 5.12 -12.33
CA TYR A 469 -29.39 4.93 -13.77
C TYR A 469 -28.82 6.11 -14.56
N ALA A 470 -28.47 7.20 -13.88
CA ALA A 470 -27.71 8.29 -14.48
C ALA A 470 -26.35 7.77 -14.96
N CYS A 471 -26.08 7.92 -16.26
CA CYS A 471 -24.80 7.54 -16.85
C CYS A 471 -23.71 8.53 -16.41
N ILE A 472 -22.57 8.03 -15.90
CA ILE A 472 -21.36 8.83 -15.68
C ILE A 472 -20.19 8.29 -16.49
N MET A 473 -19.23 9.18 -16.68
CA MET A 473 -17.85 8.90 -17.05
C MET A 473 -17.11 8.07 -15.98
N ASP A 474 -16.42 7.00 -16.37
CA ASP A 474 -15.43 6.36 -15.48
C ASP A 474 -14.17 7.28 -15.36
N PRO A 475 -13.80 7.74 -14.15
CA PRO A 475 -12.61 8.57 -13.94
C PRO A 475 -11.26 7.85 -14.18
N ARG A 476 -11.26 6.54 -14.39
CA ARG A 476 -10.03 5.74 -14.62
C ARG A 476 -9.52 5.83 -16.05
N GLU A 477 -10.33 6.30 -17.00
CA GLU A 477 -9.93 6.47 -18.41
C GLU A 477 -8.86 7.55 -18.59
N GLY A 478 -8.67 8.44 -17.59
CA GLY A 478 -7.69 9.54 -17.51
C GLY A 478 -6.21 9.20 -17.71
N ARG A 479 -5.75 7.95 -17.51
CA ARG A 479 -4.31 7.64 -17.45
C ARG A 479 -3.57 7.82 -18.78
N ASN A 480 -4.26 7.63 -19.90
CA ASN A 480 -3.73 7.71 -21.28
C ASN A 480 -4.76 8.35 -22.25
N THR A 481 -5.59 9.31 -21.81
CA THR A 481 -6.73 9.82 -22.60
C THR A 481 -6.38 10.35 -23.97
N HIS A 482 -5.16 10.82 -24.19
CA HIS A 482 -4.69 11.31 -25.49
C HIS A 482 -4.52 10.20 -26.54
N GLU A 483 -4.46 8.94 -26.13
CA GLU A 483 -4.31 7.76 -27.02
C GLU A 483 -5.66 7.07 -27.30
N LYS A 484 -6.78 7.54 -26.72
CA LYS A 484 -8.10 6.89 -26.83
C LYS A 484 -9.11 7.83 -27.46
N GLN A 485 -9.98 7.32 -28.34
CA GLN A 485 -11.07 8.08 -28.97
C GLN A 485 -12.48 7.69 -28.48
N LEU A 486 -12.59 6.65 -27.64
CA LEU A 486 -13.85 6.18 -27.05
C LEU A 486 -13.71 5.99 -25.54
N VAL A 487 -14.83 6.21 -24.84
CA VAL A 487 -14.96 6.04 -23.38
C VAL A 487 -16.16 5.15 -23.06
N ILE A 488 -16.03 4.39 -21.98
CA ILE A 488 -17.16 3.65 -21.43
C ILE A 488 -17.95 4.57 -20.48
N ARG A 489 -19.25 4.68 -20.71
CA ARG A 489 -20.24 5.28 -19.79
C ARG A 489 -21.20 4.20 -19.30
N GLY A 490 -21.01 3.74 -18.07
CA GLY A 490 -21.95 2.87 -17.37
C GLY A 490 -22.92 3.65 -16.49
N THR A 491 -24.01 3.00 -16.08
CA THR A 491 -24.82 3.44 -14.93
C THR A 491 -24.22 2.89 -13.64
N SER A 492 -24.51 3.53 -12.50
CA SER A 492 -24.06 3.01 -11.20
C SER A 492 -24.56 1.59 -10.96
N PHE A 493 -25.79 1.28 -11.40
CA PHE A 493 -26.36 -0.05 -11.30
C PHE A 493 -25.63 -1.07 -12.18
N ALA A 494 -25.39 -0.76 -13.46
CA ALA A 494 -24.65 -1.64 -14.36
C ALA A 494 -23.24 -1.91 -13.82
N ASN A 495 -22.55 -0.88 -13.35
CA ASN A 495 -21.19 -1.02 -12.83
C ASN A 495 -21.18 -1.78 -11.51
N PHE A 496 -22.16 -1.56 -10.62
CA PHE A 496 -22.33 -2.35 -9.40
C PHE A 496 -22.47 -3.85 -9.70
N LEU A 497 -23.30 -4.23 -10.68
CA LEU A 497 -23.46 -5.63 -11.11
C LEU A 497 -22.17 -6.19 -11.73
N LYS A 498 -21.46 -5.42 -12.56
CA LYS A 498 -20.18 -5.87 -13.14
C LYS A 498 -19.12 -6.09 -12.06
N LEU A 499 -19.01 -5.16 -11.11
CA LEU A 499 -18.06 -5.23 -10.00
C LEU A 499 -18.34 -6.43 -9.08
N SER A 500 -19.61 -6.66 -8.74
CA SER A 500 -20.03 -7.75 -7.86
C SER A 500 -19.72 -9.13 -8.45
N MET A 501 -19.66 -9.25 -9.77
CA MET A 501 -19.28 -10.48 -10.47
C MET A 501 -17.76 -10.70 -10.59
N THR A 502 -16.92 -9.84 -10.04
CA THR A 502 -15.45 -10.02 -10.04
C THR A 502 -14.99 -10.94 -8.90
N PRO A 503 -13.82 -11.61 -9.00
CA PRO A 503 -13.42 -12.69 -8.08
C PRO A 503 -13.13 -12.15 -6.69
N TYR A 504 -12.73 -10.88 -6.63
CA TYR A 504 -12.52 -10.16 -5.39
C TYR A 504 -13.80 -10.20 -4.54
N PHE A 505 -15.00 -10.09 -5.13
CA PHE A 505 -16.25 -10.02 -4.36
C PHE A 505 -16.82 -11.40 -4.03
N VAL A 506 -16.66 -12.38 -4.92
CA VAL A 506 -17.16 -13.75 -4.72
C VAL A 506 -16.61 -14.37 -3.43
N ASP A 507 -15.30 -14.19 -3.15
CA ASP A 507 -14.71 -14.67 -1.90
C ASP A 507 -15.29 -13.99 -0.65
N SER A 508 -15.81 -12.77 -0.79
CA SER A 508 -16.42 -12.00 0.30
C SER A 508 -17.86 -12.40 0.61
N TYR A 509 -18.55 -13.14 -0.25
CA TYR A 509 -19.90 -13.63 0.06
C TYR A 509 -19.93 -14.72 1.13
N LYS A 510 -18.76 -15.23 1.54
CA LYS A 510 -18.63 -16.05 2.75
C LYS A 510 -18.96 -15.26 4.03
N ASP A 511 -18.89 -13.93 3.97
CA ASP A 511 -19.38 -13.05 5.01
C ASP A 511 -20.89 -12.79 4.78
N GLY A 512 -21.71 -13.33 5.67
CA GLY A 512 -23.17 -13.25 5.57
C GLY A 512 -23.72 -11.83 5.64
N ASP A 513 -23.10 -10.94 6.42
CA ASP A 513 -23.52 -9.54 6.52
C ASP A 513 -23.22 -8.79 5.21
N TYR A 514 -22.05 -9.07 4.62
CA TYR A 514 -21.69 -8.53 3.31
C TYR A 514 -22.62 -8.99 2.20
N ALA A 515 -22.90 -10.30 2.13
CA ALA A 515 -23.81 -10.88 1.16
C ALA A 515 -25.23 -10.28 1.27
N LYS A 516 -25.71 -10.09 2.50
CA LYS A 516 -27.01 -9.48 2.78
C LYS A 516 -27.09 -8.03 2.31
N THR A 517 -26.15 -7.17 2.71
CA THR A 517 -26.17 -5.75 2.30
C THR A 517 -26.05 -5.59 0.78
N MET A 518 -25.18 -6.36 0.13
CA MET A 518 -25.07 -6.36 -1.33
C MET A 518 -26.40 -6.74 -2.01
N SER A 519 -27.11 -7.73 -1.47
CA SER A 519 -28.41 -8.18 -1.99
C SER A 519 -29.50 -7.12 -1.85
N GLU A 520 -29.57 -6.47 -0.69
CA GLU A 520 -30.53 -5.40 -0.42
C GLU A 520 -30.32 -4.21 -1.37
N VAL A 521 -29.06 -3.81 -1.57
CA VAL A 521 -28.69 -2.76 -2.53
C VAL A 521 -29.05 -3.17 -3.96
N ALA A 522 -28.66 -4.37 -4.39
CA ALA A 522 -28.93 -4.87 -5.73
C ALA A 522 -30.43 -4.91 -6.02
N ALA A 523 -31.23 -5.43 -5.07
CA ALA A 523 -32.67 -5.47 -5.18
C ALA A 523 -33.29 -4.08 -5.25
N THR A 524 -32.82 -3.14 -4.43
CA THR A 524 -33.31 -1.75 -4.44
C THR A 524 -33.08 -1.09 -5.80
N MET A 525 -31.88 -1.28 -6.38
CA MET A 525 -31.57 -0.81 -7.74
C MET A 525 -32.28 -1.62 -8.84
N ALA A 526 -32.63 -2.88 -8.61
CA ALA A 526 -33.37 -3.66 -9.61
C ALA A 526 -34.85 -3.27 -9.66
N VAL A 527 -35.50 -3.09 -8.50
CA VAL A 527 -36.93 -2.71 -8.40
C VAL A 527 -37.18 -1.32 -8.99
N THR A 528 -36.24 -0.40 -8.81
CA THR A 528 -36.38 0.99 -9.28
C THR A 528 -35.81 1.21 -10.68
N CYS A 529 -35.34 0.15 -11.35
CA CYS A 529 -34.77 0.23 -12.69
C CYS A 529 -35.85 0.55 -13.74
N PRO A 530 -35.66 1.58 -14.60
CA PRO A 530 -36.64 1.95 -15.61
C PRO A 530 -36.90 0.81 -16.63
N ASP A 531 -35.85 0.10 -17.03
CA ASP A 531 -35.94 -1.04 -17.95
C ASP A 531 -34.80 -2.04 -17.69
N LEU A 532 -35.14 -3.25 -17.25
CA LEU A 532 -34.15 -4.32 -17.06
C LEU A 532 -33.69 -4.96 -18.38
N ASN A 533 -34.34 -4.66 -19.49
CA ASN A 533 -33.92 -5.09 -20.82
C ASN A 533 -32.80 -4.20 -21.40
N ASP A 534 -32.50 -3.06 -20.76
CA ASP A 534 -31.34 -2.26 -21.14
C ASP A 534 -30.08 -3.14 -21.09
N ALA A 535 -29.27 -3.04 -22.13
CA ALA A 535 -28.06 -3.84 -22.28
C ALA A 535 -26.81 -3.04 -21.91
N THR A 536 -25.82 -3.74 -21.35
CA THR A 536 -24.51 -3.18 -21.05
C THR A 536 -23.41 -4.10 -21.56
N LEU A 537 -22.26 -3.49 -21.87
CA LEU A 537 -21.08 -4.21 -22.33
C LEU A 537 -20.26 -4.76 -21.17
N ILE A 538 -19.86 -6.02 -21.27
CA ILE A 538 -18.95 -6.73 -20.36
C ILE A 538 -17.74 -7.16 -21.18
N VAL A 539 -16.54 -6.91 -20.65
CA VAL A 539 -15.29 -7.26 -21.31
C VAL A 539 -14.54 -8.28 -20.48
N PHE A 540 -14.30 -9.46 -21.06
CA PHE A 540 -13.43 -10.48 -20.47
C PHE A 540 -12.06 -10.42 -21.12
N ARG A 541 -11.00 -10.22 -20.34
CA ARG A 541 -9.61 -10.27 -20.81
C ARG A 541 -8.94 -11.59 -20.43
N MET A 542 -8.29 -12.19 -21.42
CA MET A 542 -7.39 -13.34 -21.27
C MET A 542 -5.93 -12.87 -21.28
N LEU A 543 -5.23 -13.08 -20.16
CA LEU A 543 -3.82 -12.71 -20.04
C LEU A 543 -2.89 -13.87 -20.45
N ASP A 544 -1.68 -13.57 -20.92
CA ASP A 544 -0.60 -14.52 -21.26
C ASP A 544 -0.29 -15.53 -20.14
N THR A 545 -0.54 -15.14 -18.90
CA THR A 545 -0.40 -16.00 -17.71
C THR A 545 -1.54 -17.01 -17.58
N SER A 546 -2.34 -17.19 -18.62
CA SER A 546 -3.58 -17.98 -18.62
C SER A 546 -4.46 -17.51 -17.45
N ARG A 547 -5.00 -16.30 -17.54
CA ARG A 547 -5.90 -15.72 -16.52
C ARG A 547 -7.09 -15.07 -17.19
N ILE A 548 -8.28 -15.19 -16.59
CA ILE A 548 -9.51 -14.53 -17.06
C ILE A 548 -9.89 -13.48 -16.04
N MET A 549 -10.08 -12.25 -16.51
CA MET A 549 -10.57 -11.14 -15.70
C MET A 549 -11.79 -10.51 -16.39
N SER A 550 -12.92 -10.47 -15.69
CA SER A 550 -13.99 -9.53 -16.04
C SER A 550 -13.51 -8.14 -15.67
N GLU A 551 -13.32 -7.27 -16.67
CA GLU A 551 -13.01 -5.87 -16.40
C GLU A 551 -14.31 -5.09 -16.36
N ALA A 552 -14.56 -4.45 -15.21
CA ALA A 552 -15.75 -3.64 -15.04
C ALA A 552 -15.83 -2.54 -16.11
N ASP A 553 -14.72 -1.89 -16.48
CA ASP A 553 -14.76 -0.77 -17.44
C ASP A 553 -13.44 -0.46 -18.17
N LYS A 554 -12.41 -1.33 -18.18
CA LYS A 554 -11.12 -1.00 -18.81
C LYS A 554 -11.01 -1.55 -20.24
N ILE A 555 -11.37 -0.77 -21.24
CA ILE A 555 -10.90 -1.07 -22.60
C ILE A 555 -9.44 -0.61 -22.72
N LYS A 556 -8.49 -1.48 -22.34
CA LYS A 556 -7.09 -1.37 -22.77
C LYS A 556 -6.91 -2.22 -24.01
N VAL A 557 -7.21 -1.66 -25.18
CA VAL A 557 -6.88 -2.30 -26.47
C VAL A 557 -5.36 -2.33 -26.63
N TYR A 558 -4.68 -1.25 -26.22
CA TYR A 558 -3.25 -1.06 -26.41
C TYR A 558 -2.47 -1.39 -25.13
N SER A 559 -2.18 -2.67 -24.94
CA SER A 559 -1.25 -3.19 -23.94
C SER A 559 -0.03 -3.72 -24.68
N GLU A 560 1.18 -3.50 -24.17
CA GLU A 560 2.41 -4.11 -24.75
C GLU A 560 2.43 -5.64 -24.65
N LYS A 561 1.41 -6.24 -24.03
CA LYS A 561 1.26 -7.67 -23.82
C LYS A 561 0.13 -8.25 -24.68
N LEU A 562 0.37 -9.42 -25.26
CA LEU A 562 -0.50 -10.15 -26.19
C LEU A 562 -1.70 -10.71 -25.41
N HIS A 563 -2.86 -10.05 -25.43
CA HIS A 563 -4.02 -10.48 -24.64
C HIS A 563 -5.25 -10.60 -25.54
N SER A 564 -5.99 -11.71 -25.44
CA SER A 564 -7.28 -11.84 -26.11
C SER A 564 -8.38 -11.19 -25.27
N SER A 565 -9.34 -10.52 -25.90
CA SER A 565 -10.46 -9.85 -25.21
C SER A 565 -11.79 -10.20 -25.85
N ILE A 566 -12.80 -10.56 -25.05
CA ILE A 566 -14.14 -10.94 -25.50
C ILE A 566 -15.14 -9.87 -25.08
N PHE A 567 -15.90 -9.35 -26.02
CA PHE A 567 -16.86 -8.26 -25.83
C PHE A 567 -18.29 -8.82 -25.85
N ILE A 568 -19.00 -8.68 -24.72
CA ILE A 568 -20.29 -9.33 -24.49
C ILE A 568 -21.34 -8.28 -24.15
N GLU A 569 -22.45 -8.32 -24.88
CA GLU A 569 -23.65 -7.57 -24.57
C GLU A 569 -24.54 -8.40 -23.65
N ALA A 570 -24.91 -7.86 -22.49
CA ALA A 570 -25.80 -8.52 -21.53
C ALA A 570 -26.85 -7.55 -21.02
N THR A 571 -28.10 -8.00 -20.88
CA THR A 571 -29.16 -7.20 -20.26
C THR A 571 -28.95 -7.06 -18.76
N LEU A 572 -29.41 -5.95 -18.18
CA LEU A 572 -29.37 -5.75 -16.73
C LEU A 572 -30.12 -6.87 -15.99
N GLY A 573 -31.26 -7.31 -16.52
CA GLY A 573 -32.03 -8.45 -15.98
C GLY A 573 -31.22 -9.76 -15.93
N PHE A 574 -30.47 -10.06 -17.00
CA PHE A 574 -29.59 -11.24 -17.02
C PHE A 574 -28.50 -11.14 -15.94
N LEU A 575 -27.91 -9.95 -15.75
CA LEU A 575 -26.87 -9.73 -14.74
C LEU A 575 -27.40 -9.78 -13.31
N VAL A 576 -28.61 -9.28 -13.07
CA VAL A 576 -29.31 -9.43 -11.80
C VAL A 576 -29.53 -10.91 -11.47
N ALA A 577 -30.00 -11.70 -12.44
CA ALA A 577 -30.20 -13.14 -12.26
C ALA A 577 -28.89 -13.86 -11.96
N CYS A 578 -27.82 -13.54 -12.70
CA CYS A 578 -26.47 -14.08 -12.44
C CYS A 578 -25.98 -13.74 -11.04
N PHE A 579 -26.14 -12.49 -10.60
CA PHE A 579 -25.73 -12.02 -9.28
C PHE A 579 -26.46 -12.77 -8.15
N PHE A 580 -27.79 -12.88 -8.23
CA PHE A 580 -28.56 -13.60 -7.21
C PHE A 580 -28.33 -15.11 -7.21
N SER A 581 -28.05 -15.73 -8.36
CA SER A 581 -27.67 -17.14 -8.44
C SER A 581 -26.41 -17.43 -7.63
N GLN A 582 -25.41 -16.54 -7.69
CA GLN A 582 -24.16 -16.66 -6.93
C GLN A 582 -24.37 -16.57 -5.41
N LEU A 583 -25.42 -15.87 -4.96
CA LEU A 583 -25.73 -15.67 -3.56
C LEU A 583 -26.72 -16.69 -2.99
N LYS A 584 -27.27 -17.57 -3.84
CA LYS A 584 -28.29 -18.55 -3.47
C LYS A 584 -27.88 -19.43 -2.28
N GLN A 585 -26.60 -19.83 -2.21
CA GLN A 585 -26.08 -20.65 -1.11
C GLN A 585 -25.88 -19.87 0.20
N CYS A 586 -25.89 -18.54 0.16
CA CYS A 586 -25.56 -17.68 1.31
C CYS A 586 -26.79 -17.02 1.95
N ILE A 587 -27.92 -16.93 1.25
CA ILE A 587 -29.05 -16.02 1.59
C ILE A 587 -30.41 -16.73 1.53
N GLU A 588 -30.46 -18.05 1.76
CA GLU A 588 -31.66 -18.89 1.60
C GLU A 588 -32.93 -18.40 2.34
N GLU A 589 -32.82 -17.45 3.28
CA GLU A 589 -33.93 -16.94 4.09
C GLU A 589 -34.38 -15.48 3.82
N SER A 590 -33.69 -14.70 2.98
CA SER A 590 -34.08 -13.29 2.76
C SER A 590 -35.41 -13.16 2.01
N ALA A 591 -36.35 -12.37 2.55
CA ALA A 591 -37.62 -12.04 1.91
C ALA A 591 -37.43 -11.38 0.52
N VAL A 592 -36.32 -10.66 0.33
CA VAL A 592 -35.94 -10.02 -0.93
C VAL A 592 -35.59 -11.06 -2.00
N PHE A 593 -34.86 -12.12 -1.63
CA PHE A 593 -34.50 -13.21 -2.56
C PHE A 593 -35.74 -13.95 -3.10
N ARG A 594 -36.76 -14.17 -2.26
CA ARG A 594 -38.03 -14.79 -2.66
C ARG A 594 -38.86 -13.97 -3.66
N GLY A 595 -38.67 -12.65 -3.69
CA GLY A 595 -39.32 -11.77 -4.67
C GLY A 595 -38.62 -11.80 -6.04
N PHE A 596 -37.31 -12.04 -6.07
CA PHE A 596 -36.48 -12.10 -7.28
C PHE A 596 -36.23 -13.52 -7.81
N SER A 597 -36.63 -14.57 -7.08
CA SER A 597 -36.52 -15.97 -7.51
C SER A 597 -37.54 -16.37 -8.60
N GLY A 598 -38.30 -15.42 -9.15
CA GLY A 598 -39.08 -15.64 -10.36
C GLY A 598 -38.17 -15.73 -11.58
N ASN A 599 -38.50 -16.61 -12.53
CA ASN A 599 -37.77 -16.73 -13.79
C ASN A 599 -37.76 -15.39 -14.52
N PHE A 600 -36.68 -14.62 -14.40
CA PHE A 600 -36.36 -13.59 -15.35
C PHE A 600 -36.06 -14.30 -16.67
N GLU A 601 -37.03 -14.37 -17.57
CA GLU A 601 -36.80 -14.69 -18.98
C GLU A 601 -36.01 -13.52 -19.61
N SER A 602 -34.74 -13.38 -19.20
CA SER A 602 -33.84 -12.40 -19.78
C SER A 602 -33.17 -12.99 -21.02
N PRO A 603 -32.98 -12.19 -22.08
CA PRO A 603 -32.22 -12.61 -23.25
C PRO A 603 -30.87 -13.16 -22.85
N ARG A 604 -30.41 -14.23 -23.52
CA ARG A 604 -29.04 -14.71 -23.36
C ARG A 604 -28.07 -13.61 -23.78
N PRO A 605 -26.92 -13.47 -23.10
CA PRO A 605 -25.93 -12.48 -23.49
C PRO A 605 -25.33 -12.84 -24.85
N GLU A 606 -25.07 -11.82 -25.67
CA GLU A 606 -24.57 -11.96 -27.02
C GLU A 606 -23.09 -11.57 -27.10
N ILE A 607 -22.27 -12.37 -27.78
CA ILE A 607 -20.87 -12.01 -28.00
C ILE A 607 -20.79 -11.20 -29.28
N ARG A 608 -20.30 -9.96 -29.19
CA ARG A 608 -20.24 -9.02 -30.32
C ARG A 608 -19.02 -9.27 -31.18
N PHE A 609 -17.85 -9.37 -30.57
CA PHE A 609 -16.58 -9.70 -31.23
C PHE A 609 -15.52 -10.13 -30.21
N VAL A 610 -14.44 -10.69 -30.73
CA VAL A 610 -13.23 -11.06 -30.00
C VAL A 610 -12.04 -10.36 -30.63
N LEU A 611 -11.17 -9.83 -29.78
CA LEU A 611 -9.83 -9.37 -30.15
C LEU A 611 -8.83 -10.48 -29.80
N THR A 612 -8.01 -10.88 -30.76
CA THR A 612 -6.90 -11.81 -30.56
C THR A 612 -5.58 -11.19 -31.02
N PRO A 613 -4.45 -11.49 -30.36
CA PRO A 613 -3.15 -11.01 -30.83
C PRO A 613 -2.79 -11.55 -32.22
N ASP A 614 -2.21 -10.72 -33.06
CA ASP A 614 -1.64 -11.07 -34.36
C ASP A 614 -0.20 -11.60 -34.21
N GLU A 615 0.38 -12.19 -35.26
CA GLU A 615 1.78 -12.68 -35.28
C GLU A 615 2.79 -11.53 -35.11
N LEU A 616 2.40 -10.30 -35.45
CA LEU A 616 3.20 -9.09 -35.26
C LEU A 616 2.95 -8.46 -33.87
N PRO A 617 4.01 -8.11 -33.11
CA PRO A 617 3.85 -7.45 -31.81
C PRO A 617 3.05 -6.15 -31.94
N ARG A 618 2.05 -5.95 -31.07
CA ARG A 618 1.14 -4.78 -31.03
C ARG A 618 0.12 -4.70 -32.18
N ASN A 619 -0.11 -5.77 -32.92
CA ASN A 619 -1.28 -5.90 -33.81
C ASN A 619 -2.34 -6.80 -33.16
N TRP A 620 -3.61 -6.47 -33.40
CA TRP A 620 -4.77 -7.27 -32.97
C TRP A 620 -5.67 -7.58 -34.16
N ILE A 621 -6.16 -8.81 -34.21
CA ILE A 621 -7.16 -9.27 -35.16
C ILE A 621 -8.52 -9.18 -34.47
N CYS A 622 -9.48 -8.50 -35.10
CA CYS A 622 -10.86 -8.38 -34.63
C CYS A 622 -11.77 -9.30 -35.44
N ASN A 623 -12.51 -10.14 -34.73
CA ASN A 623 -13.31 -11.20 -35.32
C ASN A 623 -14.72 -11.21 -34.71
N ARG A 624 -15.74 -11.30 -35.56
CA ARG A 624 -17.13 -11.54 -35.15
C ARG A 624 -17.49 -13.01 -35.38
N PHE A 625 -18.37 -13.56 -34.57
CA PHE A 625 -18.90 -14.91 -34.80
C PHE A 625 -19.89 -14.92 -35.97
N SER A 626 -19.84 -15.94 -36.81
CA SER A 626 -20.80 -16.16 -37.92
C SER A 626 -22.23 -16.37 -37.43
N SER A 627 -22.40 -16.84 -36.19
CA SER A 627 -23.69 -17.03 -35.51
C SER A 627 -23.53 -16.99 -33.99
N GLN A 628 -24.51 -16.41 -33.26
CA GLN A 628 -24.56 -16.50 -31.80
C GLN A 628 -24.68 -17.95 -31.30
N LYS A 629 -25.25 -18.86 -32.10
CA LYS A 629 -25.35 -20.28 -31.77
C LYS A 629 -23.97 -20.94 -31.66
N SER A 630 -23.01 -20.46 -32.45
CA SER A 630 -21.64 -20.99 -32.46
C SER A 630 -20.86 -20.64 -31.18
N CYS A 631 -21.31 -19.64 -30.41
CA CYS A 631 -20.63 -19.20 -29.19
C CYS A 631 -21.40 -19.52 -27.89
N GLU A 632 -22.48 -20.29 -27.94
CA GLU A 632 -23.27 -20.70 -26.76
C GLU A 632 -22.40 -21.36 -25.68
N LYS A 633 -21.50 -22.27 -26.08
CA LYS A 633 -20.58 -22.94 -25.15
C LYS A 633 -19.64 -21.96 -24.44
N LEU A 634 -19.22 -20.91 -25.13
CA LEU A 634 -18.34 -19.87 -24.58
C LEU A 634 -19.12 -18.99 -23.60
N VAL A 635 -20.37 -18.66 -23.90
CA VAL A 635 -21.27 -17.93 -23.01
C VAL A 635 -21.56 -18.75 -21.75
N ASP A 636 -21.96 -20.01 -21.89
CA ASP A 636 -22.25 -20.92 -20.76
C ASP A 636 -21.02 -21.12 -19.87
N PHE A 637 -19.83 -21.15 -20.48
CA PHE A 637 -18.58 -21.19 -19.75
C PHE A 637 -18.33 -19.90 -18.96
N LEU A 638 -18.51 -18.72 -19.57
CA LEU A 638 -18.28 -17.43 -18.91
C LEU A 638 -19.32 -17.09 -17.84
N PHE A 639 -20.55 -17.59 -17.99
CA PHE A 639 -21.66 -17.41 -17.05
C PHE A 639 -22.27 -18.77 -16.66
N PRO A 640 -21.58 -19.57 -15.84
CA PRO A 640 -22.05 -20.89 -15.46
C PRO A 640 -23.34 -20.79 -14.61
N GLN A 641 -24.29 -21.68 -14.86
CA GLN A 641 -25.58 -21.67 -14.14
C GLN A 641 -25.43 -22.04 -12.66
N ASP A 642 -24.48 -22.94 -12.34
CA ASP A 642 -24.20 -23.43 -11.00
C ASP A 642 -22.75 -23.08 -10.58
N GLY A 643 -22.50 -21.81 -10.29
CA GLY A 643 -21.23 -21.35 -9.72
C GLY A 643 -20.83 -19.94 -10.14
N PRO A 644 -19.75 -19.38 -9.57
CA PRO A 644 -19.22 -18.10 -10.00
C PRO A 644 -18.58 -18.21 -11.41
N PRO A 645 -18.59 -17.13 -12.20
CA PRO A 645 -17.85 -17.04 -13.46
C PRO A 645 -16.40 -17.53 -13.33
N PRO A 646 -15.84 -18.23 -14.32
CA PRO A 646 -14.45 -18.68 -14.29
C PRO A 646 -13.52 -17.47 -14.35
N GLN A 647 -12.94 -17.12 -13.22
CA GLN A 647 -12.02 -16.00 -13.11
C GLN A 647 -10.89 -16.31 -12.13
N THR A 648 -9.69 -15.77 -12.39
CA THR A 648 -8.45 -16.14 -11.67
C THR A 648 -7.86 -14.91 -10.97
N ASN A 649 -7.76 -14.95 -9.64
CA ASN A 649 -7.25 -13.86 -8.81
C ASN A 649 -5.72 -13.64 -9.01
N GLU A 650 -5.26 -12.38 -8.92
CA GLU A 650 -3.84 -12.02 -9.00
C GLU A 650 -2.97 -12.72 -7.93
N ARG A 651 -3.52 -12.92 -6.73
CA ARG A 651 -2.81 -13.48 -5.56
C ARG A 651 -2.87 -15.00 -5.46
N ILE A 652 -3.77 -15.66 -6.19
CA ILE A 652 -4.08 -17.08 -6.01
C ILE A 652 -3.86 -17.79 -7.35
N TRP A 653 -2.74 -18.53 -7.38
CA TRP A 653 -2.42 -19.68 -8.24
C TRP A 653 -1.97 -19.37 -9.67
N LYS A 654 -0.66 -19.24 -9.84
CA LYS A 654 0.00 -19.34 -11.16
C LYS A 654 0.14 -20.78 -11.68
N ASN A 655 -0.12 -21.82 -10.87
CA ASN A 655 0.25 -23.21 -11.20
C ASN A 655 -0.86 -24.27 -10.96
N SER A 656 -2.14 -23.90 -10.85
CA SER A 656 -3.19 -24.92 -10.68
C SER A 656 -3.47 -25.67 -11.98
N ILE A 657 -3.49 -27.01 -11.91
CA ILE A 657 -3.88 -27.89 -13.03
C ILE A 657 -5.29 -27.55 -13.51
N GLU A 658 -6.20 -27.22 -12.59
CA GLU A 658 -7.59 -26.87 -12.87
C GLU A 658 -7.72 -25.56 -13.66
N THR A 659 -6.91 -24.56 -13.31
CA THR A 659 -6.80 -23.29 -14.04
C THR A 659 -6.30 -23.55 -15.45
N ARG A 660 -5.16 -24.25 -15.60
CA ARG A 660 -4.62 -24.57 -16.93
C ARG A 660 -5.63 -25.31 -17.81
N LYS A 661 -6.32 -26.31 -17.28
CA LYS A 661 -7.42 -27.01 -17.98
C LYS A 661 -8.54 -26.08 -18.46
N ARG A 662 -8.99 -25.14 -17.61
CA ARG A 662 -10.03 -24.16 -17.98
C ARG A 662 -9.58 -23.22 -19.09
N LEU A 663 -8.30 -22.87 -19.12
CA LEU A 663 -7.74 -21.96 -20.13
C LEU A 663 -7.41 -22.65 -21.44
N ASP A 664 -6.92 -23.89 -21.39
CA ASP A 664 -6.80 -24.75 -22.56
C ASP A 664 -8.19 -25.00 -23.18
N HIS A 665 -9.23 -25.12 -22.35
CA HIS A 665 -10.61 -25.25 -22.83
C HIS A 665 -11.09 -23.99 -23.55
N ILE A 666 -10.80 -22.78 -23.06
CA ILE A 666 -11.16 -21.54 -23.77
C ILE A 666 -10.33 -21.37 -25.04
N ALA A 667 -9.04 -21.66 -25.00
CA ALA A 667 -8.19 -21.59 -26.19
C ALA A 667 -8.68 -22.55 -27.28
N ALA A 668 -9.11 -23.76 -26.90
CA ALA A 668 -9.78 -24.70 -27.80
C ALA A 668 -11.13 -24.16 -28.29
N LEU A 669 -11.97 -23.65 -27.38
CA LEU A 669 -13.24 -23.01 -27.73
C LEU A 669 -13.06 -21.81 -28.64
N LEU A 670 -11.93 -21.09 -28.59
CA LEU A 670 -11.61 -19.96 -29.47
C LEU A 670 -10.99 -20.43 -30.81
N GLY A 671 -10.26 -21.54 -30.81
CA GLY A 671 -9.64 -22.12 -32.01
C GLY A 671 -10.61 -22.88 -32.92
N ASP A 672 -11.71 -23.40 -32.38
CA ASP A 672 -12.75 -24.12 -33.12
C ASP A 672 -13.87 -23.21 -33.68
N LEU A 673 -13.69 -21.88 -33.65
CA LEU A 673 -14.77 -20.94 -33.94
C LEU A 673 -14.92 -20.60 -35.42
N ASP A 674 -16.17 -20.62 -35.87
CA ASP A 674 -16.62 -20.00 -37.11
C ASP A 674 -16.70 -18.47 -36.93
N VAL A 675 -15.62 -17.78 -37.27
CA VAL A 675 -15.47 -16.33 -37.17
C VAL A 675 -15.21 -15.66 -38.50
N VAL A 676 -15.70 -14.44 -38.63
CA VAL A 676 -15.49 -13.55 -39.78
C VAL A 676 -14.68 -12.32 -39.33
N PRO A 677 -13.61 -11.96 -40.06
CA PRO A 677 -12.86 -10.73 -39.77
C PRO A 677 -13.78 -9.50 -39.83
N CYS A 678 -13.65 -8.61 -38.85
CA CYS A 678 -14.36 -7.34 -38.83
C CYS A 678 -13.42 -6.20 -38.44
N ASP A 679 -13.83 -4.98 -38.78
CA ASP A 679 -13.09 -3.77 -38.41
C ASP A 679 -13.45 -3.34 -36.98
N PHE A 680 -12.46 -3.32 -36.09
CA PHE A 680 -12.66 -3.02 -34.68
C PHE A 680 -13.28 -1.63 -34.45
N GLU A 681 -12.84 -0.63 -35.20
CA GLU A 681 -13.32 0.74 -35.08
C GLU A 681 -14.82 0.84 -35.44
N SER A 682 -15.20 0.21 -36.56
CA SER A 682 -16.59 0.13 -37.01
C SER A 682 -17.49 -0.57 -36.00
N GLU A 683 -17.03 -1.66 -35.38
CA GLU A 683 -17.77 -2.34 -34.31
C GLU A 683 -17.96 -1.45 -33.08
N MET A 684 -16.88 -0.79 -32.66
CA MET A 684 -16.92 0.11 -31.51
C MET A 684 -17.85 1.31 -31.73
N MET A 685 -17.87 1.89 -32.94
CA MET A 685 -18.79 2.97 -33.32
C MET A 685 -20.24 2.48 -33.38
N THR A 686 -20.47 1.25 -33.86
CA THR A 686 -21.80 0.63 -33.86
C THR A 686 -22.33 0.44 -32.44
N MET A 687 -21.49 -0.04 -31.52
CA MET A 687 -21.86 -0.18 -30.10
C MET A 687 -22.13 1.17 -29.44
N ALA A 688 -21.38 2.22 -29.80
CA ALA A 688 -21.62 3.56 -29.31
C ALA A 688 -22.99 4.11 -29.79
N ALA A 689 -23.31 3.91 -31.07
CA ALA A 689 -24.61 4.29 -31.65
C ALA A 689 -25.79 3.54 -30.99
N GLN A 690 -25.57 2.29 -30.59
CA GLN A 690 -26.55 1.46 -29.87
C GLN A 690 -26.60 1.74 -28.36
N LYS A 691 -25.81 2.69 -27.84
CA LYS A 691 -25.77 3.08 -26.43
C LYS A 691 -25.44 1.94 -25.47
N LEU A 692 -24.65 0.96 -25.88
CA LEU A 692 -24.20 -0.19 -25.07
C LEU A 692 -23.13 0.17 -24.03
N GLY A 693 -23.20 1.39 -23.51
CA GLY A 693 -22.23 1.94 -22.56
C GLY A 693 -20.92 2.40 -23.19
N VAL A 694 -20.84 2.60 -24.50
CA VAL A 694 -19.69 3.21 -25.19
C VAL A 694 -20.10 4.58 -25.77
N ARG A 695 -19.24 5.59 -25.67
CA ARG A 695 -19.44 6.93 -26.26
C ARG A 695 -18.12 7.51 -26.76
N ASN A 696 -18.18 8.46 -27.68
CA ASN A 696 -17.00 9.28 -28.01
C ASN A 696 -16.79 10.39 -26.96
N PHE A 697 -15.61 11.04 -27.00
CA PHE A 697 -15.23 12.07 -26.02
C PHE A 697 -16.19 13.27 -26.00
N GLN A 698 -16.70 13.68 -27.16
CA GLN A 698 -17.62 14.80 -27.31
C GLN A 698 -18.97 14.49 -26.64
N GLU A 699 -19.56 13.34 -26.95
CA GLU A 699 -20.82 12.84 -26.35
C GLU A 699 -20.70 12.59 -24.84
N ALA A 700 -19.48 12.34 -24.38
CA ALA A 700 -19.17 12.14 -22.98
C ALA A 700 -18.90 13.45 -22.21
N GLY A 701 -18.75 14.57 -22.93
CA GLY A 701 -18.50 15.91 -22.37
C GLY A 701 -17.05 16.13 -21.93
N ILE A 702 -16.09 15.45 -22.56
CA ILE A 702 -14.68 15.48 -22.17
C ILE A 702 -13.93 16.52 -23.02
N ILE A 703 -13.29 17.47 -22.35
CA ILE A 703 -12.31 18.38 -22.94
C ILE A 703 -10.99 18.16 -22.19
N PRO A 704 -9.92 17.65 -22.84
CA PRO A 704 -8.62 17.50 -22.19
C PRO A 704 -8.14 18.83 -21.60
N SER A 705 -7.55 18.81 -20.40
CA SER A 705 -7.03 20.04 -19.80
C SER A 705 -5.81 20.53 -20.60
N PHE A 706 -5.71 21.86 -20.80
CA PHE A 706 -4.59 22.48 -21.52
C PHE A 706 -3.22 22.04 -20.97
N GLN A 707 -3.11 21.98 -19.64
CA GLN A 707 -1.90 21.51 -18.95
C GLN A 707 -1.62 20.02 -19.20
N GLY A 708 -2.63 19.16 -19.18
CA GLY A 708 -2.47 17.73 -19.43
C GLY A 708 -2.10 17.40 -20.89
N VAL A 709 -2.53 18.24 -21.85
CA VAL A 709 -2.09 18.16 -23.26
C VAL A 709 -0.63 18.57 -23.38
N LYS A 710 -0.22 19.67 -22.71
CA LYS A 710 1.16 20.18 -22.74
C LYS A 710 2.17 19.20 -22.12
N GLU A 711 1.84 18.61 -20.98
CA GLU A 711 2.72 17.63 -20.31
C GLU A 711 2.86 16.32 -21.11
N PHE A 712 1.83 15.92 -21.88
CA PHE A 712 1.92 14.80 -22.82
C PHE A 712 2.89 15.08 -23.98
N GLN A 713 2.87 16.31 -24.51
CA GLN A 713 3.81 16.75 -25.55
C GLN A 713 5.25 16.68 -25.05
N GLU A 714 5.49 17.20 -23.83
CA GLU A 714 6.80 17.19 -23.17
C GLU A 714 7.30 15.76 -22.90
N ALA A 715 6.43 14.87 -22.40
CA ALA A 715 6.79 13.48 -22.08
C ALA A 715 7.11 12.61 -23.31
N LYS A 716 6.51 12.91 -24.47
CA LYS A 716 6.77 12.18 -25.74
C LYS A 716 7.84 12.86 -26.61
N GLY A 717 8.38 14.01 -26.19
CA GLY A 717 9.36 14.78 -26.98
C GLY A 717 8.79 15.30 -28.32
N LEU A 718 7.47 15.48 -28.40
CA LEU A 718 6.78 15.89 -29.63
C LEU A 718 6.73 17.42 -29.69
N SER A 719 7.43 18.02 -30.65
CA SER A 719 7.54 19.48 -30.81
C SER A 719 6.59 20.08 -31.85
N ASP A 720 5.55 19.36 -32.31
CA ASP A 720 4.73 19.83 -33.44
C ASP A 720 3.42 20.51 -33.00
N SER A 721 3.29 21.78 -33.42
CA SER A 721 2.12 22.65 -33.22
C SER A 721 0.83 22.16 -33.91
N ASN A 722 0.92 21.14 -34.77
CA ASN A 722 -0.21 20.65 -35.57
C ASN A 722 -1.26 19.88 -34.74
N ILE A 723 -0.85 19.19 -33.67
CA ILE A 723 -1.78 18.43 -32.81
C ILE A 723 -2.65 19.38 -31.98
N LEU A 724 -2.10 20.52 -31.55
CA LEU A 724 -2.88 21.54 -30.84
C LEU A 724 -3.95 22.14 -31.76
N HIS A 725 -3.64 22.31 -33.04
CA HIS A 725 -4.57 22.82 -34.04
C HIS A 725 -5.69 21.82 -34.36
N GLU A 726 -5.39 20.51 -34.39
CA GLU A 726 -6.39 19.44 -34.57
C GLU A 726 -7.25 19.21 -33.30
N LEU A 727 -6.67 19.26 -32.10
CA LEU A 727 -7.42 19.14 -30.84
C LEU A 727 -8.25 20.39 -30.51
N VAL A 728 -7.76 21.58 -30.87
CA VAL A 728 -8.55 22.82 -30.78
C VAL A 728 -9.64 22.84 -31.86
N ALA A 729 -9.38 22.32 -33.06
CA ALA A 729 -10.42 22.15 -34.10
C ALA A 729 -11.52 21.16 -33.65
N LEU A 730 -11.14 20.05 -33.00
CA LEU A 730 -12.09 19.12 -32.36
C LEU A 730 -12.92 19.79 -31.25
N ALA A 731 -12.38 20.81 -30.59
CA ALA A 731 -13.08 21.59 -29.57
C ALA A 731 -13.93 22.76 -30.12
N THR A 732 -13.80 23.15 -31.41
CA THR A 732 -14.35 24.43 -31.92
C THR A 732 -15.27 24.39 -33.17
N LEU A 733 -15.80 23.23 -33.59
CA LEU A 733 -16.90 23.00 -34.57
C LEU A 733 -16.51 22.35 -35.92
N ASP A 734 -17.44 21.48 -36.35
CA ASP A 734 -17.76 20.92 -37.69
C ASP A 734 -16.82 19.86 -38.31
N ILE A 735 -17.04 18.59 -37.94
CA ILE A 735 -16.37 17.41 -38.52
C ILE A 735 -17.18 16.89 -39.70
N LYS A 736 -16.99 17.51 -40.88
CA LYS A 736 -17.29 16.87 -42.17
C LYS A 736 -16.04 16.59 -43.01
N SER A 737 -14.85 16.93 -42.52
CA SER A 737 -13.62 16.91 -43.34
C SER A 737 -12.54 15.91 -42.90
N VAL A 738 -12.65 15.25 -41.74
CA VAL A 738 -11.63 14.26 -41.32
C VAL A 738 -12.07 12.85 -41.69
N SER A 739 -12.01 12.56 -43.00
CA SER A 739 -12.05 11.21 -43.54
C SER A 739 -10.63 10.80 -43.95
N GLY A 740 -10.05 9.82 -43.28
CA GLY A 740 -8.71 9.33 -43.63
C GLY A 740 -8.07 8.57 -42.48
N GLY A 741 -8.08 7.23 -42.59
CA GLY A 741 -7.67 6.30 -41.54
C GLY A 741 -6.28 6.56 -40.94
N ARG A 742 -6.25 6.65 -39.61
CA ARG A 742 -5.08 6.45 -38.74
C ARG A 742 -5.56 6.02 -37.35
N TRP A 743 -6.13 4.82 -37.25
CA TRP A 743 -6.47 4.18 -35.97
C TRP A 743 -5.50 3.06 -35.57
N LEU A 744 -4.56 2.70 -36.46
CA LEU A 744 -3.68 1.54 -36.35
C LEU A 744 -2.17 1.87 -36.23
N ARG A 745 -1.79 3.07 -35.76
CA ARG A 745 -0.37 3.41 -35.55
C ARG A 745 -0.08 4.04 -34.20
#